data_AF-A0A651FTW1-F1
#
_entry.id   AF-A0A651FTW1-F1
#
_cell.length_a   1.000
_cell.length_b   1.000
_cell.length_c   1.000
_cell.angle_alpha   90.00
_cell.angle_beta   90.00
_cell.angle_gamma   90.00
#
_symmetry.space_group_name_H-M   'P 1'
#
loop_
_entity.id
_entity.type
_entity.pdbx_description
1 polymer ?
#
loop_
_entity_poly.entity_id
_entity_poly.type
_entity_poly.pdbx_seq_one_letter_code
_entity_poly.pdbx_strand_id
1 'polypeptide(L)'
;MPTDRDQTMTQQDTKAPVSVAGEGADQRQVTGLVGLTIMVIAVSFSLFQLYQSGIGLMPAQNLRAVHLAFVLGLIFLLFPAFSGMRKNRIPIIDLFLAAVAIAGPLYFYFYFFEMVMRAGAETTFDFAMGVLTIVALLEATRRAIGPVLPVLAIIFMLYAFFGAYMPDIIGHRGYSAERIVRHLYPTTEGIFGIPLAVASTFVFLFVLFGAVMQRTGVSDYLTRLAMAGLGSYQGGPAKSAVLASAMMGSFSGSSTANVATTGTLTIPLMKRVGFSPASAGGVETAASTTGQFVPPVMGAAAFVMVEMTGIPYVQIITAALLPAILDLAGILFCVHMHAKKMNIRGIPREELPPVLPTLLSQFHLLIPVLGLIFMLVIANFTPTRSAFFAIPLALLVSLVARNTIIVYRALRTQANGGDPFAGVQEALEKERSSVAREKAAAREPLTSWRQTITRTWADWGRDLVHGLADGARQAIPISAACATAGIIIGIITLTGLGLRMQSILLLLSGGELWAALVFTAIGSIILGLGVPTTANYIIMATLMAPALIQLGVPPLAAHMFVFYFGILADTTPPVGLGAYVAAGIARAGPIRTSLEGFKFSITAFIIPFMFVYNPTLLLIGDVQIFELGWLVISGLIGVYALSVMKEGWWLTRANAIERIAMTFAAILLIQPSFIVDLAGFGLMGAVLLWQFQKVRSEARHGYTPPTRSAQIAMGVGVVTLPAVVLTMTLPVVTVDEGVRTWSRVVLPGSRVTLEHVHSVEQTRVEDRFQVGWRADLIHQRTVSRSLGAGLPADARARDGVLTTRGTGERFTAIPMRFDANSAATIQFGGDEPVEFAPAEGSGRVELRVNRLWERFWPW
;
A
#
# COMPACT_ATOMS: atom_id res chain seq x y z
N MET A 1 30.78 -38.74 -24.28
CA MET A 1 30.42 -38.37 -22.88
C MET A 1 29.28 -37.35 -22.93
N PRO A 2 28.31 -37.38 -22.01
CA PRO A 2 27.24 -36.36 -21.88
C PRO A 2 27.85 -35.01 -21.43
N THR A 3 27.49 -33.82 -21.95
CA THR A 3 26.22 -33.06 -21.98
C THR A 3 25.81 -32.38 -20.65
N ASP A 4 25.35 -31.14 -20.82
CA ASP A 4 24.61 -30.23 -19.93
C ASP A 4 25.20 -29.75 -18.59
N ARG A 5 25.09 -28.41 -18.41
CA ARG A 5 25.23 -27.70 -17.14
C ARG A 5 24.15 -26.62 -17.05
N ASP A 6 23.04 -26.94 -16.39
CA ASP A 6 22.01 -25.97 -16.04
C ASP A 6 22.58 -24.80 -15.23
N GLN A 7 22.22 -23.57 -15.62
CA GLN A 7 22.44 -22.39 -14.80
C GLN A 7 21.35 -22.29 -13.71
N THR A 8 21.43 -23.17 -12.71
CA THR A 8 20.53 -23.12 -11.54
C THR A 8 20.75 -21.83 -10.75
N MET A 9 19.71 -21.01 -10.62
CA MET A 9 19.72 -19.80 -9.79
C MET A 9 20.09 -20.10 -8.33
N THR A 10 21.05 -19.35 -7.78
CA THR A 10 21.55 -19.49 -6.42
C THR A 10 20.54 -19.02 -5.38
N GLN A 11 20.16 -19.92 -4.43
CA GLN A 11 19.20 -19.62 -3.35
C GLN A 11 19.62 -18.49 -2.39
N GLN A 12 20.87 -17.99 -2.47
CA GLN A 12 21.32 -16.84 -1.68
C GLN A 12 20.70 -15.53 -2.17
N ASP A 13 20.46 -15.36 -3.48
CA ASP A 13 19.87 -14.15 -4.06
C ASP A 13 18.38 -13.96 -3.71
N THR A 14 17.73 -15.01 -3.19
CA THR A 14 16.36 -14.97 -2.68
C THR A 14 16.22 -14.62 -1.20
N LYS A 15 17.32 -14.38 -0.46
CA LYS A 15 17.29 -14.03 0.98
C LYS A 15 17.77 -12.61 1.30
N ALA A 16 18.02 -11.77 0.30
CA ALA A 16 18.13 -10.33 0.49
C ALA A 16 16.74 -9.72 0.71
N PRO A 17 16.45 -9.03 1.83
CA PRO A 17 15.20 -8.30 1.97
C PRO A 17 15.17 -7.18 0.92
N VAL A 18 14.07 -7.10 0.16
CA VAL A 18 13.83 -5.99 -0.77
C VAL A 18 13.85 -4.70 0.05
N SER A 19 14.70 -3.73 -0.33
CA SER A 19 14.81 -2.46 0.39
C SER A 19 13.49 -1.71 0.30
N VAL A 20 12.73 -1.71 1.40
CA VAL A 20 11.39 -1.17 1.48
C VAL A 20 11.43 0.36 1.46
N ALA A 21 10.48 0.96 0.74
CA ALA A 21 10.23 2.40 0.73
C ALA A 21 8.79 2.63 1.22
N GLY A 22 8.66 3.35 2.33
CA GLY A 22 7.41 3.50 3.09
C GLY A 22 7.48 2.77 4.43
N GLU A 23 7.67 3.52 5.52
CA GLU A 23 7.70 3.17 6.97
C GLU A 23 8.73 2.11 7.40
N GLY A 24 8.89 1.00 6.66
CA GLY A 24 10.04 0.10 6.74
C GLY A 24 11.28 0.70 6.05
N ALA A 25 11.67 1.93 6.39
CA ALA A 25 12.79 2.61 5.74
C ALA A 25 14.12 1.84 5.87
N ASP A 26 15.11 2.22 5.07
CA ASP A 26 16.28 1.41 4.67
C ASP A 26 17.30 1.12 5.81
N GLN A 27 16.90 0.30 6.78
CA GLN A 27 17.64 0.06 8.03
C GLN A 27 19.02 -0.57 7.82
N ARG A 28 19.97 -0.13 8.66
CA ARG A 28 21.32 -0.68 8.74
C ARG A 28 21.32 -2.10 9.29
N GLN A 29 21.96 -3.00 8.55
CA GLN A 29 22.24 -4.38 8.98
C GLN A 29 23.62 -4.43 9.64
N VAL A 30 23.73 -3.86 10.84
CA VAL A 30 24.96 -3.88 11.64
C VAL A 30 25.04 -5.17 12.45
N THR A 31 26.15 -5.89 12.33
CA THR A 31 26.40 -7.16 13.04
C THR A 31 27.51 -7.01 14.09
N GLY A 32 27.79 -8.07 14.84
CA GLY A 32 28.79 -8.05 15.92
C GLY A 32 28.39 -7.16 17.10
N LEU A 33 29.38 -6.66 17.84
CA LEU A 33 29.17 -5.93 19.09
C LEU A 33 28.26 -4.70 18.94
N VAL A 34 28.41 -3.93 17.86
CA VAL A 34 27.58 -2.73 17.62
C VAL A 34 26.13 -3.11 17.32
N GLY A 35 25.90 -4.21 16.59
CA GLY A 35 24.55 -4.76 16.38
C GLY A 35 23.91 -5.24 17.69
N LEU A 36 24.71 -5.87 18.57
CA LEU A 36 24.29 -6.25 19.91
C LEU A 36 23.94 -5.01 20.77
N THR A 37 24.74 -3.94 20.75
CA THR A 37 24.43 -2.69 21.45
C THR A 37 23.10 -2.08 20.99
N ILE A 38 22.85 -1.99 19.68
CA ILE A 38 21.56 -1.49 19.16
C ILE A 38 20.40 -2.40 19.62
N MET A 39 20.58 -3.72 19.58
CA MET A 39 19.56 -4.68 20.03
C MET A 39 19.26 -4.53 21.53
N VAL A 40 20.29 -4.33 22.36
CA VAL A 40 20.12 -4.06 23.80
C VAL A 40 19.34 -2.77 24.02
N ILE A 41 19.70 -1.66 23.35
CA ILE A 41 18.96 -0.38 23.49
C ILE A 41 17.50 -0.53 23.06
N ALA A 42 17.22 -1.24 21.95
CA ALA A 42 15.86 -1.50 21.49
C ALA A 42 15.04 -2.38 22.46
N VAL A 43 15.66 -3.41 23.04
CA VAL A 43 15.01 -4.25 24.07
C VAL A 43 14.80 -3.46 25.37
N SER A 44 15.78 -2.66 25.80
CA SER A 44 15.65 -1.76 26.96
C SER A 44 14.53 -0.74 26.77
N PHE A 45 14.32 -0.22 25.56
CA PHE A 45 13.18 0.66 25.26
C PHE A 45 11.85 -0.07 25.41
N SER A 46 11.71 -1.26 24.84
CA SER A 46 10.49 -2.09 25.00
C SER A 46 10.22 -2.49 26.45
N LEU A 47 11.26 -2.83 27.22
CA LEU A 47 11.15 -3.15 28.64
C LEU A 47 10.81 -1.93 29.50
N PHE A 48 11.40 -0.76 29.20
CA PHE A 48 11.05 0.51 29.85
C PHE A 48 9.57 0.85 29.62
N GLN A 49 9.09 0.76 28.38
CA GLN A 49 7.70 1.04 28.03
C GLN A 49 6.72 0.04 28.69
N LEU A 50 7.06 -1.26 28.73
CA LEU A 50 6.27 -2.26 29.46
C LEU A 50 6.21 -1.98 30.97
N TYR A 51 7.37 -1.72 31.59
CA TYR A 51 7.47 -1.38 33.01
C TYR A 51 6.64 -0.12 33.33
N GLN A 52 6.81 0.94 32.56
CA GLN A 52 6.16 2.23 32.78
C GLN A 52 4.68 2.26 32.35
N SER A 53 4.17 1.18 31.74
CA SER A 53 2.74 1.00 31.44
C SER A 53 1.98 0.16 32.47
N GLY A 54 2.66 -0.62 33.29
CA GLY A 54 2.02 -1.55 34.25
C GLY A 54 2.52 -1.50 35.69
N ILE A 55 3.65 -0.85 35.97
CA ILE A 55 4.30 -0.84 37.30
C ILE A 55 4.83 0.55 37.68
N GLY A 56 5.55 1.22 36.77
CA GLY A 56 6.17 2.51 37.03
C GLY A 56 5.16 3.68 37.08
N LEU A 57 5.50 4.76 37.79
CA LEU A 57 4.64 5.93 38.01
C LEU A 57 5.31 7.26 37.59
N MET A 58 6.10 7.24 36.50
CA MET A 58 6.72 8.45 35.95
C MET A 58 5.67 9.47 35.47
N PRO A 59 5.83 10.78 35.75
CA PRO A 59 4.94 11.82 35.23
C PRO A 59 4.86 11.83 33.69
N ALA A 60 3.68 12.16 33.15
CA ALA A 60 3.39 12.00 31.72
C ALA A 60 4.34 12.78 30.79
N GLN A 61 4.83 13.95 31.20
CA GLN A 61 5.80 14.73 30.40
C GLN A 61 7.20 14.09 30.41
N ASN A 62 7.65 13.64 31.58
CA ASN A 62 8.90 12.89 31.73
C ASN A 62 8.90 11.57 30.93
N LEU A 63 7.76 10.87 30.87
CA LEU A 63 7.59 9.69 30.01
C LEU A 63 7.76 10.05 28.52
N ARG A 64 7.06 11.08 28.02
CA ARG A 64 7.18 11.55 26.62
C ARG A 64 8.63 11.94 26.29
N ALA A 65 9.33 12.56 27.25
CA ALA A 65 10.71 12.99 27.12
C ALA A 65 11.70 11.81 26.99
N VAL A 66 11.65 10.83 27.90
CA VAL A 66 12.50 9.63 27.86
C VAL A 66 12.18 8.77 26.63
N HIS A 67 10.90 8.65 26.28
CA HIS A 67 10.46 7.97 25.06
C HIS A 67 11.05 8.64 23.80
N LEU A 68 10.98 9.97 23.68
CA LEU A 68 11.54 10.68 22.52
C LEU A 68 13.07 10.56 22.46
N ALA A 69 13.76 10.53 23.61
CA ALA A 69 15.21 10.26 23.66
C ALA A 69 15.55 8.87 23.05
N PHE A 70 14.83 7.81 23.44
CA PHE A 70 15.00 6.49 22.83
C PHE A 70 14.71 6.49 21.33
N VAL A 71 13.62 7.16 20.90
CA VAL A 71 13.20 7.27 19.49
C VAL A 71 14.28 7.95 18.65
N LEU A 72 14.73 9.15 19.03
CA LEU A 72 15.74 9.89 18.27
C LEU A 72 17.08 9.14 18.25
N GLY A 73 17.53 8.66 19.41
CA GLY A 73 18.77 7.90 19.54
C GLY A 73 18.81 6.67 18.64
N LEU A 74 17.76 5.85 18.66
CA LEU A 74 17.67 4.67 17.81
C LEU A 74 17.49 5.01 16.33
N ILE A 75 16.86 6.15 15.96
CA ILE A 75 16.77 6.56 14.54
C ILE A 75 18.14 6.83 13.94
N PHE A 76 18.97 7.66 14.60
CA PHE A 76 20.29 8.00 14.06
C PHE A 76 21.23 6.78 13.98
N LEU A 77 21.06 5.81 14.89
CA LEU A 77 21.77 4.53 14.85
C LEU A 77 21.26 3.59 13.75
N LEU A 78 19.94 3.40 13.59
CA LEU A 78 19.34 2.43 12.67
C LEU A 78 19.23 2.91 11.21
N PHE A 79 18.89 4.18 10.96
CA PHE A 79 18.57 4.67 9.63
C PHE A 79 19.69 5.54 9.03
N PRO A 80 20.16 5.24 7.81
CA PRO A 80 21.19 6.03 7.14
C PRO A 80 20.64 7.40 6.70
N ALA A 81 21.51 8.41 6.65
CA ALA A 81 21.13 9.74 6.16
C ALA A 81 20.61 9.74 4.71
N PHE A 82 21.09 8.80 3.87
CA PHE A 82 20.75 8.65 2.45
C PHE A 82 20.71 7.16 2.05
N SER A 83 19.79 6.81 1.15
CA SER A 83 19.49 5.44 0.67
C SER A 83 20.58 4.76 -0.18
N GLY A 84 21.73 5.42 -0.38
CA GLY A 84 22.93 4.85 -1.01
C GLY A 84 24.08 4.54 -0.03
N MET A 85 23.91 4.79 1.26
CA MET A 85 24.98 4.64 2.26
C MET A 85 25.29 3.16 2.57
N ARG A 86 26.56 2.84 2.90
CA ARG A 86 26.95 1.49 3.36
C ARG A 86 26.21 1.11 4.65
N LYS A 87 25.42 0.04 4.60
CA LYS A 87 24.46 -0.35 5.66
C LYS A 87 25.08 -1.16 6.82
N ASN A 88 26.30 -1.67 6.63
CA ASN A 88 26.94 -2.61 7.55
C ASN A 88 27.74 -1.93 8.68
N ARG A 89 27.77 -0.59 8.74
CA ARG A 89 28.46 0.19 9.78
C ARG A 89 27.74 1.50 10.08
N ILE A 90 27.92 2.02 11.29
CA ILE A 90 27.45 3.36 11.69
C ILE A 90 28.60 4.37 11.45
N PRO A 91 28.37 5.50 10.75
CA PRO A 91 29.32 6.61 10.70
C PRO A 91 29.47 7.29 12.06
N ILE A 92 30.68 7.77 12.39
CA ILE A 92 30.93 8.53 13.64
C ILE A 92 30.03 9.76 13.74
N ILE A 93 29.75 10.42 12.60
CA ILE A 93 28.81 11.55 12.50
C ILE A 93 27.42 11.18 13.00
N ASP A 94 26.93 9.97 12.70
CA ASP A 94 25.59 9.54 13.13
C ASP A 94 25.56 9.10 14.60
N LEU A 95 26.68 8.63 15.15
CA LEU A 95 26.83 8.41 16.60
C LEU A 95 26.83 9.75 17.37
N PHE A 96 27.50 10.77 16.83
CA PHE A 96 27.45 12.14 17.37
C PHE A 96 26.05 12.74 17.27
N LEU A 97 25.39 12.65 16.11
CA LEU A 97 24.01 13.11 15.93
C LEU A 97 23.03 12.36 16.84
N ALA A 98 23.22 11.06 17.09
CA ALA A 98 22.41 10.33 18.08
C ALA A 98 22.56 10.94 19.49
N ALA A 99 23.79 11.16 19.96
CA ALA A 99 24.05 11.75 21.27
C ALA A 99 23.48 13.18 21.40
N VAL A 100 23.64 14.00 20.35
CA VAL A 100 23.12 15.37 20.28
C VAL A 100 21.59 15.39 20.24
N ALA A 101 20.95 14.49 19.48
CA ALA A 101 19.50 14.39 19.40
C ALA A 101 18.85 13.91 20.70
N ILE A 102 19.53 13.04 21.46
CA ILE A 102 19.12 12.59 22.81
C ILE A 102 19.16 13.76 23.81
N ALA A 103 20.10 14.69 23.68
CA ALA A 103 20.30 15.76 24.65
C ALA A 103 19.09 16.70 24.82
N GLY A 104 18.35 16.96 23.74
CA GLY A 104 17.13 17.77 23.75
C GLY A 104 16.06 17.22 24.70
N PRO A 105 15.47 16.05 24.41
CA PRO A 105 14.46 15.46 25.29
C PRO A 105 14.96 15.14 26.70
N LEU A 106 16.23 14.78 26.89
CA LEU A 106 16.78 14.60 28.24
C LEU A 106 16.91 15.92 29.02
N TYR A 107 17.24 17.03 28.37
CA TYR A 107 17.22 18.34 29.03
C TYR A 107 15.80 18.69 29.51
N PHE A 108 14.79 18.50 28.66
CA PHE A 108 13.40 18.68 29.06
C PHE A 108 13.00 17.75 30.21
N TYR A 109 13.43 16.48 30.21
CA TYR A 109 13.21 15.56 31.33
C TYR A 109 13.81 16.05 32.66
N PHE A 110 15.08 16.49 32.64
CA PHE A 110 15.79 16.87 33.88
C PHE A 110 15.34 18.21 34.44
N TYR A 111 15.03 19.20 33.58
CA TYR A 111 14.68 20.56 34.00
C TYR A 111 13.18 20.88 33.92
N PHE A 112 12.32 19.88 33.72
CA PHE A 112 10.87 20.08 33.56
C PHE A 112 10.26 20.91 34.69
N PHE A 113 10.61 20.60 35.94
CA PHE A 113 10.06 21.27 37.11
C PHE A 113 10.48 22.75 37.16
N GLU A 114 11.75 23.04 36.89
CA GLU A 114 12.27 24.41 36.82
C GLU A 114 11.71 25.19 35.63
N MET A 115 11.46 24.55 34.49
CA MET A 115 10.78 25.18 33.34
C MET A 115 9.33 25.56 33.69
N VAL A 116 8.60 24.69 34.39
CA VAL A 116 7.24 24.98 34.90
C VAL A 116 7.26 26.10 35.94
N MET A 117 8.18 26.02 36.93
CA MET A 117 8.30 27.04 37.99
C MET A 117 8.80 28.40 37.49
N ARG A 118 9.48 28.44 36.32
CA ARG A 118 9.80 29.70 35.60
C ARG A 118 8.57 30.35 34.92
N ALA A 119 7.41 29.69 34.87
CA ALA A 119 6.14 30.24 34.39
C ALA A 119 6.20 30.97 33.03
N GLY A 120 6.99 30.44 32.08
CA GLY A 120 7.20 31.03 30.75
C GLY A 120 8.38 32.00 30.63
N ALA A 121 9.11 32.29 31.72
CA ALA A 121 10.42 32.95 31.69
C ALA A 121 11.52 31.99 31.20
N GLU A 122 11.36 31.42 30.01
CA GLU A 122 12.31 30.48 29.43
C GLU A 122 13.63 31.19 29.08
N THR A 123 14.74 30.52 29.36
CA THR A 123 16.11 30.98 29.17
C THR A 123 16.58 30.82 27.72
N THR A 124 17.69 31.47 27.39
CA THR A 124 18.38 31.27 26.09
C THR A 124 18.79 29.81 25.86
N PHE A 125 19.03 29.04 26.93
CA PHE A 125 19.37 27.62 26.83
C PHE A 125 18.14 26.74 26.58
N ASP A 126 16.99 27.04 27.20
CA ASP A 126 15.71 26.40 26.89
C ASP A 126 15.38 26.55 25.39
N PHE A 127 15.53 27.77 24.86
CA PHE A 127 15.34 28.06 23.44
C PHE A 127 16.34 27.30 22.55
N ALA A 128 17.63 27.27 22.91
CA ALA A 128 18.66 26.55 22.15
C ALA A 128 18.37 25.03 22.09
N MET A 129 17.96 24.42 23.20
CA MET A 129 17.57 23.01 23.25
C MET A 129 16.26 22.74 22.49
N GLY A 130 15.35 23.72 22.43
CA GLY A 130 14.17 23.68 21.57
C GLY A 130 14.50 23.67 20.08
N VAL A 131 15.36 24.59 19.61
CA VAL A 131 15.87 24.60 18.23
C VAL A 131 16.56 23.27 17.91
N LEU A 132 17.42 22.78 18.81
CA LEU A 132 18.13 21.52 18.64
C LEU A 132 17.16 20.34 18.48
N THR A 133 16.14 20.26 19.34
CA THR A 133 15.14 19.17 19.31
C THR A 133 14.31 19.22 18.03
N ILE A 134 13.87 20.41 17.58
CA ILE A 134 13.13 20.58 16.32
C ILE A 134 13.97 20.11 15.13
N VAL A 135 15.22 20.56 15.00
CA VAL A 135 16.10 20.19 13.88
C VAL A 135 16.44 18.70 13.90
N ALA A 136 16.77 18.13 15.06
CA ALA A 136 17.06 16.72 15.21
C ALA A 136 15.85 15.83 14.90
N LEU A 137 14.66 16.24 15.32
CA LEU A 137 13.39 15.53 15.05
C LEU A 137 13.04 15.55 13.55
N LEU A 138 13.14 16.71 12.88
CA LEU A 138 12.85 16.80 11.45
C LEU A 138 13.80 15.94 10.61
N GLU A 139 15.09 15.90 10.93
CA GLU A 139 16.08 15.02 10.29
C GLU A 139 15.84 13.54 10.63
N ALA A 140 15.47 13.21 11.87
CA ALA A 140 15.13 11.85 12.27
C ALA A 140 13.90 11.32 11.50
N THR A 141 12.82 12.10 11.46
CA THR A 141 11.61 11.77 10.70
C THR A 141 11.90 11.66 9.20
N ARG A 142 12.78 12.51 8.64
CA ARG A 142 13.24 12.40 7.24
C ARG A 142 13.93 11.07 6.95
N ARG A 143 14.71 10.54 7.89
CA ARG A 143 15.41 9.24 7.76
C ARG A 143 14.51 8.03 7.94
N ALA A 144 13.61 8.09 8.93
CA ALA A 144 12.75 6.97 9.31
C ALA A 144 11.52 6.80 8.40
N ILE A 145 11.07 7.87 7.74
CA ILE A 145 9.80 7.91 7.00
C ILE A 145 9.99 8.45 5.59
N GLY A 146 10.63 9.61 5.47
CA GLY A 146 10.81 10.33 4.21
C GLY A 146 10.60 11.84 4.37
N PRO A 147 10.82 12.63 3.30
CA PRO A 147 10.84 14.09 3.39
C PRO A 147 9.47 14.76 3.54
N VAL A 148 8.36 14.08 3.23
CA VAL A 148 7.03 14.69 3.13
C VAL A 148 6.59 15.34 4.44
N LEU A 149 6.53 14.59 5.54
CA LEU A 149 6.08 15.09 6.85
C LEU A 149 7.03 16.17 7.44
N PRO A 150 8.37 16.05 7.38
CA PRO A 150 9.28 17.13 7.75
C PRO A 150 9.11 18.39 6.91
N VAL A 151 8.95 18.28 5.59
CA VAL A 151 8.72 19.43 4.71
C VAL A 151 7.37 20.09 5.04
N LEU A 152 6.33 19.31 5.33
CA LEU A 152 5.04 19.82 5.76
C LEU A 152 5.15 20.59 7.08
N ALA A 153 5.84 20.05 8.08
CA ALA A 153 6.09 20.74 9.35
C ALA A 153 6.89 22.05 9.15
N ILE A 154 7.87 22.07 8.24
CA ILE A 154 8.59 23.28 7.85
C ILE A 154 7.66 24.30 7.17
N ILE A 155 6.80 23.87 6.24
CA ILE A 155 5.80 24.74 5.60
C ILE A 155 4.86 25.37 6.62
N PHE A 156 4.40 24.62 7.62
CA PHE A 156 3.59 25.15 8.71
C PHE A 156 4.35 26.18 9.56
N MET A 157 5.61 25.89 9.96
CA MET A 157 6.43 26.89 10.68
C MET A 157 6.70 28.16 9.85
N LEU A 158 6.88 28.02 8.53
CA LEU A 158 7.02 29.16 7.61
C LEU A 158 5.71 29.95 7.47
N TYR A 159 4.55 29.30 7.44
CA TYR A 159 3.24 29.96 7.48
C TYR A 159 3.00 30.70 8.80
N ALA A 160 3.46 30.16 9.94
CA ALA A 160 3.41 30.87 11.22
C ALA A 160 4.29 32.13 11.23
N PHE A 161 5.42 32.12 10.52
CA PHE A 161 6.30 33.29 10.38
C PHE A 161 5.75 34.32 9.38
N PHE A 162 5.44 33.89 8.16
CA PHE A 162 5.01 34.74 7.03
C PHE A 162 3.50 35.02 6.97
N GLY A 163 2.73 34.66 8.01
CA GLY A 163 1.26 34.79 8.02
C GLY A 163 0.71 36.16 7.64
N ALA A 164 1.47 37.23 7.91
CA ALA A 164 1.08 38.62 7.61
C ALA A 164 1.09 38.96 6.11
N TYR A 165 1.67 38.10 5.27
CA TYR A 165 1.71 38.23 3.80
C TYR A 165 0.77 37.25 3.09
N MET A 166 -0.01 36.47 3.84
CA MET A 166 -0.95 35.49 3.29
C MET A 166 -2.34 36.13 3.06
N PRO A 167 -3.14 35.66 2.07
CA PRO A 167 -4.47 36.22 1.79
C PRO A 167 -5.40 36.15 3.02
N ASP A 168 -6.21 37.19 3.26
CA ASP A 168 -6.99 37.44 4.49
C ASP A 168 -7.68 36.20 5.09
N ILE A 169 -8.25 35.35 4.22
CA ILE A 169 -8.89 34.08 4.54
C ILE A 169 -8.01 33.19 5.45
N ILE A 170 -6.71 33.13 5.18
CA ILE A 170 -5.69 32.40 5.96
C ILE A 170 -4.66 33.33 6.66
N GLY A 171 -4.62 34.62 6.32
CA GLY A 171 -3.64 35.59 6.81
C GLY A 171 -3.83 36.00 8.27
N HIS A 172 -2.74 35.96 9.05
CA HIS A 172 -2.70 36.30 10.47
C HIS A 172 -1.48 37.17 10.80
N ARG A 173 -1.38 37.73 12.01
CA ARG A 173 -0.35 38.72 12.39
C ARG A 173 1.13 38.30 12.23
N GLY A 174 1.42 37.03 11.94
CA GLY A 174 2.78 36.47 11.96
C GLY A 174 3.32 36.26 13.38
N TYR A 175 4.39 35.47 13.48
CA TYR A 175 5.07 35.16 14.75
C TYR A 175 6.58 35.11 14.56
N SER A 176 7.34 35.58 15.55
CA SER A 176 8.79 35.45 15.53
C SER A 176 9.23 33.99 15.64
N ALA A 177 10.39 33.65 15.06
CA ALA A 177 10.97 32.32 15.18
C ALA A 177 11.17 31.90 16.64
N GLU A 178 11.50 32.85 17.53
CA GLU A 178 11.55 32.63 18.97
C GLU A 178 10.18 32.22 19.53
N ARG A 179 9.10 32.98 19.25
CA ARG A 179 7.76 32.64 19.75
C ARG A 179 7.26 31.30 19.22
N ILE A 180 7.67 30.92 18.01
CA ILE A 180 7.39 29.60 17.43
C ILE A 180 8.10 28.51 18.25
N VAL A 181 9.43 28.59 18.46
CA VAL A 181 10.17 27.56 19.23
C VAL A 181 9.71 27.48 20.69
N ARG A 182 9.52 28.63 21.35
CA ARG A 182 8.97 28.71 22.73
C ARG A 182 7.55 28.13 22.85
N HIS A 183 6.80 28.04 21.76
CA HIS A 183 5.52 27.32 21.76
C HIS A 183 5.70 25.82 21.45
N LEU A 184 6.54 25.48 20.47
CA LEU A 184 6.68 24.11 19.96
C LEU A 184 7.48 23.15 20.86
N TYR A 185 8.39 23.66 21.69
CA TYR A 185 9.26 22.80 22.52
C TYR A 185 8.75 22.58 23.95
N PRO A 186 8.53 23.61 24.80
CA PRO A 186 8.21 23.37 26.21
C PRO A 186 6.73 23.08 26.50
N THR A 187 5.83 23.26 25.52
CA THR A 187 4.37 23.18 25.75
C THR A 187 3.77 21.84 25.33
N THR A 188 2.55 21.59 25.82
CA THR A 188 1.73 20.42 25.47
C THR A 188 1.00 20.53 24.13
N GLU A 189 1.13 21.65 23.41
CA GLU A 189 0.60 21.81 22.05
C GLU A 189 1.62 21.37 20.98
N GLY A 190 2.90 21.33 21.33
CA GLY A 190 4.01 21.07 20.41
C GLY A 190 4.52 19.62 20.44
N ILE A 191 5.85 19.47 20.44
CA ILE A 191 6.57 18.19 20.34
C ILE A 191 6.15 17.20 21.44
N PHE A 192 5.99 17.66 22.68
CA PHE A 192 5.55 16.83 23.81
C PHE A 192 4.02 16.79 23.98
N GLY A 193 3.26 17.13 22.94
CA GLY A 193 1.81 17.17 22.96
C GLY A 193 1.09 15.83 22.79
N ILE A 194 -0.22 15.91 22.56
CA ILE A 194 -1.15 14.78 22.38
C ILE A 194 -0.62 13.66 21.47
N PRO A 195 -0.07 13.94 20.26
CA PRO A 195 0.48 12.89 19.39
C PRO A 195 1.56 12.04 20.06
N LEU A 196 2.51 12.67 20.75
CA LEU A 196 3.60 11.96 21.42
C LEU A 196 3.12 11.31 22.72
N ALA A 197 2.09 11.85 23.38
CA ALA A 197 1.41 11.19 24.50
C ALA A 197 0.86 9.81 24.09
N VAL A 198 0.12 9.77 22.97
CA VAL A 198 -0.49 8.56 22.43
C VAL A 198 0.56 7.57 21.92
N ALA A 199 1.60 8.06 21.23
CA ALA A 199 2.75 7.25 20.81
C ALA A 199 3.49 6.61 21.99
N SER A 200 3.75 7.38 23.06
CA SER A 200 4.55 6.95 24.22
C SER A 200 3.81 6.12 25.26
N THR A 201 2.49 6.00 25.15
CA THR A 201 1.67 5.19 26.06
C THR A 201 1.16 3.93 25.37
N PHE A 202 -0.05 3.94 24.81
CA PHE A 202 -0.72 2.74 24.34
C PHE A 202 -0.30 2.30 22.93
N VAL A 203 -0.05 3.22 21.97
CA VAL A 203 0.39 2.84 20.61
C VAL A 203 1.64 1.96 20.64
N PHE A 204 2.64 2.31 21.46
CA PHE A 204 3.84 1.50 21.60
C PHE A 204 3.54 0.05 22.00
N LEU A 205 2.64 -0.17 22.97
CA LEU A 205 2.27 -1.51 23.41
C LEU A 205 1.54 -2.30 22.32
N PHE A 206 0.63 -1.67 21.59
CA PHE A 206 -0.09 -2.34 20.50
C PHE A 206 0.82 -2.69 19.32
N VAL A 207 1.77 -1.83 18.97
CA VAL A 207 2.82 -2.12 17.98
C VAL A 207 3.75 -3.24 18.47
N LEU A 208 4.12 -3.25 19.75
CA LEU A 208 4.90 -4.33 20.35
C LEU A 208 4.13 -5.66 20.37
N PHE A 209 2.83 -5.64 20.66
CA PHE A 209 1.96 -6.81 20.55
C PHE A 209 1.90 -7.32 19.10
N GLY A 210 1.70 -6.43 18.12
CA GLY A 210 1.73 -6.76 16.69
C GLY A 210 3.05 -7.40 16.26
N ALA A 211 4.20 -6.86 16.69
CA ALA A 211 5.52 -7.41 16.39
C ALA A 211 5.76 -8.79 17.05
N VAL A 212 5.31 -9.00 18.29
CA VAL A 212 5.36 -10.32 18.94
C VAL A 212 4.45 -11.32 18.19
N MET A 213 3.24 -10.91 17.80
CA MET A 213 2.31 -11.75 17.05
C MET A 213 2.82 -12.10 15.64
N GLN A 214 3.51 -11.19 14.96
CA GLN A 214 4.24 -11.48 13.72
C GLN A 214 5.29 -12.60 13.94
N ARG A 215 6.02 -12.57 15.06
CA ARG A 215 7.01 -13.59 15.44
C ARG A 215 6.43 -14.94 15.88
N THR A 216 5.16 -15.03 16.28
CA THR A 216 4.52 -16.33 16.62
C THR A 216 4.09 -17.15 15.40
N GLY A 217 4.10 -16.57 14.19
CA GLY A 217 3.70 -17.22 12.94
C GLY A 217 2.21 -17.08 12.58
N VAL A 218 1.48 -16.16 13.23
CA VAL A 218 0.03 -15.98 13.00
C VAL A 218 -0.31 -15.62 11.54
N SER A 219 0.57 -14.90 10.83
CA SER A 219 0.43 -14.54 9.42
C SER A 219 0.30 -15.77 8.50
N ASP A 220 1.16 -16.77 8.73
CA ASP A 220 1.16 -18.03 7.99
C ASP A 220 -0.14 -18.80 8.22
N TYR A 221 -0.59 -18.84 9.48
CA TYR A 221 -1.83 -19.50 9.89
C TYR A 221 -3.06 -18.85 9.26
N LEU A 222 -3.20 -17.52 9.35
CA LEU A 222 -4.31 -16.78 8.76
C LEU A 222 -4.34 -16.91 7.23
N THR A 223 -3.17 -16.87 6.58
CA THR A 223 -3.06 -17.10 5.13
C THR A 223 -3.50 -18.52 4.75
N ARG A 224 -3.13 -19.55 5.52
CA ARG A 224 -3.56 -20.94 5.30
C ARG A 224 -5.06 -21.14 5.55
N LEU A 225 -5.62 -20.51 6.59
CA LEU A 225 -7.04 -20.58 6.92
C LEU A 225 -7.90 -19.88 5.84
N ALA A 226 -7.49 -18.69 5.40
CA ALA A 226 -8.13 -17.98 4.30
C ALA A 226 -7.97 -18.71 2.96
N MET A 227 -6.87 -19.44 2.74
CA MET A 227 -6.68 -20.34 1.60
C MET A 227 -7.63 -21.54 1.64
N ALA A 228 -7.75 -22.20 2.79
CA ALA A 228 -8.68 -23.31 2.99
C ALA A 228 -10.13 -22.91 2.70
N GLY A 229 -10.57 -21.76 3.23
CA GLY A 229 -11.94 -21.27 3.06
C GLY A 229 -12.24 -20.73 1.67
N LEU A 230 -11.34 -19.92 1.08
CA LEU A 230 -11.64 -19.13 -0.13
C LEU A 230 -10.92 -19.60 -1.40
N GLY A 231 -9.88 -20.44 -1.29
CA GLY A 231 -8.98 -20.79 -2.41
C GLY A 231 -9.66 -21.47 -3.61
N SER A 232 -10.74 -22.22 -3.38
CA SER A 232 -11.47 -22.93 -4.45
C SER A 232 -12.50 -22.07 -5.20
N TYR A 233 -12.79 -20.86 -4.72
CA TYR A 233 -13.68 -19.93 -5.42
C TYR A 233 -12.97 -19.30 -6.62
N GLN A 234 -13.74 -18.76 -7.57
CA GLN A 234 -13.17 -17.97 -8.66
C GLN A 234 -12.47 -16.72 -8.12
N GLY A 235 -11.19 -16.53 -8.50
CA GLY A 235 -10.30 -15.53 -7.89
C GLY A 235 -9.83 -15.90 -6.47
N GLY A 236 -9.99 -17.16 -6.05
CA GLY A 236 -9.87 -17.63 -4.67
C GLY A 236 -8.60 -17.18 -3.96
N PRO A 237 -7.39 -17.42 -4.49
CA PRO A 237 -6.14 -17.00 -3.84
C PRO A 237 -6.02 -15.49 -3.61
N ALA A 238 -6.64 -14.65 -4.44
CA ALA A 238 -6.70 -13.21 -4.22
C ALA A 238 -7.74 -12.84 -3.14
N LYS A 239 -8.85 -13.57 -3.04
CA LYS A 239 -9.81 -13.43 -1.93
C LYS A 239 -9.19 -13.88 -0.60
N SER A 240 -8.41 -14.96 -0.62
CA SER A 240 -7.62 -15.41 0.53
C SER A 240 -6.59 -14.38 0.96
N ALA A 241 -5.90 -13.75 -0.01
CA ALA A 241 -4.99 -12.64 0.25
C ALA A 241 -5.70 -11.45 0.90
N VAL A 242 -6.84 -11.03 0.35
CA VAL A 242 -7.65 -9.91 0.89
C VAL A 242 -8.04 -10.16 2.35
N LEU A 243 -8.58 -11.35 2.67
CA LEU A 243 -8.98 -11.68 4.04
C LEU A 243 -7.76 -11.77 4.98
N ALA A 244 -6.72 -12.51 4.61
CA ALA A 244 -5.55 -12.70 5.47
C ALA A 244 -4.77 -11.39 5.69
N SER A 245 -4.65 -10.56 4.66
CA SER A 245 -4.00 -9.25 4.75
C SER A 245 -4.81 -8.28 5.59
N ALA A 246 -6.13 -8.16 5.40
CA ALA A 246 -6.97 -7.31 6.24
C ALA A 246 -6.93 -7.73 7.72
N MET A 247 -6.94 -9.04 8.01
CA MET A 247 -6.78 -9.58 9.36
C MET A 247 -5.37 -9.43 9.96
N MET A 248 -4.33 -9.21 9.15
CA MET A 248 -2.98 -8.96 9.65
C MET A 248 -2.72 -7.46 9.85
N GLY A 249 -3.29 -6.63 8.98
CA GLY A 249 -3.27 -5.17 9.09
C GLY A 249 -3.98 -4.69 10.36
N SER A 250 -5.03 -5.39 10.80
CA SER A 250 -5.71 -5.14 12.07
C SER A 250 -4.90 -5.49 13.33
N PHE A 251 -3.66 -5.94 13.18
CA PHE A 251 -2.65 -6.04 14.25
C PHE A 251 -1.44 -5.11 14.04
N SER A 252 -0.99 -4.88 12.80
CA SER A 252 0.17 -4.02 12.52
C SER A 252 -0.17 -2.53 12.55
N GLY A 253 -1.40 -2.16 12.23
CA GLY A 253 -1.84 -0.77 12.16
C GLY A 253 -1.14 0.09 11.09
N SER A 254 -0.41 -0.56 10.16
CA SER A 254 0.37 0.04 9.07
C SER A 254 0.15 -0.76 7.79
N SER A 255 -0.19 -0.05 6.71
CA SER A 255 -0.37 -0.63 5.37
C SER A 255 0.94 -1.18 4.81
N THR A 256 2.06 -0.46 4.95
CA THR A 256 3.35 -0.84 4.34
C THR A 256 3.98 -2.04 5.04
N ALA A 257 3.91 -2.11 6.37
CA ALA A 257 4.45 -3.22 7.16
C ALA A 257 3.66 -4.52 6.91
N ASN A 258 2.36 -4.40 6.64
CA ASN A 258 1.52 -5.53 6.22
C ASN A 258 1.94 -6.03 4.83
N VAL A 259 2.01 -5.17 3.82
CA VAL A 259 2.51 -5.54 2.48
C VAL A 259 3.92 -6.14 2.55
N ALA A 260 4.80 -5.63 3.42
CA ALA A 260 6.15 -6.15 3.62
C ALA A 260 6.21 -7.53 4.30
N THR A 261 5.11 -8.00 4.91
CA THR A 261 5.00 -9.31 5.56
C THR A 261 4.08 -10.25 4.78
N THR A 262 2.76 -10.03 4.78
CA THR A 262 1.77 -10.87 4.07
C THR A 262 1.99 -10.86 2.56
N GLY A 263 2.28 -9.70 1.98
CA GLY A 263 2.54 -9.50 0.56
C GLY A 263 3.64 -10.39 -0.02
N THR A 264 4.61 -10.80 0.80
CA THR A 264 5.69 -11.72 0.38
C THR A 264 5.19 -13.13 0.05
N LEU A 265 4.05 -13.54 0.63
CA LEU A 265 3.39 -14.83 0.40
C LEU A 265 2.24 -14.70 -0.60
N THR A 266 1.42 -13.66 -0.46
CA THR A 266 0.18 -13.48 -1.24
C THR A 266 0.42 -13.02 -2.67
N ILE A 267 1.37 -12.09 -2.92
CA ILE A 267 1.62 -11.55 -4.27
C ILE A 267 2.17 -12.63 -5.22
N PRO A 268 3.16 -13.47 -4.84
CA PRO A 268 3.59 -14.58 -5.69
C PRO A 268 2.48 -15.61 -5.95
N LEU A 269 1.66 -15.89 -4.94
CA LEU A 269 0.51 -16.80 -5.01
C LEU A 269 -0.58 -16.30 -5.98
N MET A 270 -0.98 -15.02 -5.90
CA MET A 270 -1.92 -14.41 -6.84
C MET A 270 -1.38 -14.44 -8.28
N LYS A 271 -0.08 -14.16 -8.47
CA LYS A 271 0.57 -14.22 -9.79
C LYS A 271 0.57 -15.65 -10.38
N ARG A 272 0.73 -16.70 -9.56
CA ARG A 272 0.69 -18.10 -10.04
C ARG A 272 -0.65 -18.49 -10.68
N VAL A 273 -1.76 -17.94 -10.21
CA VAL A 273 -3.10 -18.19 -10.80
C VAL A 273 -3.52 -17.18 -11.87
N GLY A 274 -2.61 -16.29 -12.30
CA GLY A 274 -2.81 -15.44 -13.48
C GLY A 274 -3.15 -13.96 -13.21
N PHE A 275 -3.11 -13.47 -11.96
CA PHE A 275 -3.20 -12.03 -11.73
C PHE A 275 -1.95 -11.31 -12.30
N SER A 276 -2.17 -10.15 -12.93
CA SER A 276 -1.04 -9.32 -13.42
C SER A 276 -0.16 -8.87 -12.24
N PRO A 277 1.16 -8.66 -12.41
CA PRO A 277 2.02 -8.20 -11.32
C PRO A 277 1.54 -6.89 -10.67
N ALA A 278 1.04 -5.93 -11.45
CA ALA A 278 0.49 -4.69 -10.91
C ALA A 278 -0.83 -4.91 -10.17
N SER A 279 -1.71 -5.77 -10.70
CA SER A 279 -3.02 -6.06 -10.10
C SER A 279 -2.89 -6.88 -8.82
N ALA A 280 -1.98 -7.87 -8.76
CA ALA A 280 -1.67 -8.64 -7.56
C ALA A 280 -1.09 -7.74 -6.45
N GLY A 281 -0.17 -6.84 -6.78
CA GLY A 281 0.32 -5.84 -5.82
C GLY A 281 -0.75 -4.82 -5.41
N GLY A 282 -1.66 -4.47 -6.32
CA GLY A 282 -2.79 -3.57 -6.06
C GLY A 282 -3.81 -4.16 -5.09
N VAL A 283 -4.23 -5.42 -5.31
CA VAL A 283 -5.12 -6.16 -4.39
C VAL A 283 -4.51 -6.24 -2.99
N GLU A 284 -3.21 -6.56 -2.91
CA GLU A 284 -2.51 -6.62 -1.62
C GLU A 284 -2.43 -5.25 -0.94
N THR A 285 -2.13 -4.19 -1.69
CA THR A 285 -2.09 -2.82 -1.14
C THR A 285 -3.46 -2.38 -0.62
N ALA A 286 -4.53 -2.66 -1.37
CA ALA A 286 -5.89 -2.31 -0.99
C ALA A 286 -6.29 -3.01 0.31
N ALA A 287 -6.13 -4.34 0.38
CA ALA A 287 -6.43 -5.12 1.58
C ALA A 287 -5.56 -4.74 2.79
N SER A 288 -4.27 -4.48 2.57
CA SER A 288 -3.36 -3.97 3.59
C SER A 288 -3.79 -2.61 4.15
N THR A 289 -4.39 -1.76 3.30
CA THR A 289 -4.90 -0.45 3.69
C THR A 289 -6.21 -0.57 4.46
N THR A 290 -7.16 -1.41 4.01
CA THR A 290 -8.40 -1.73 4.75
C THR A 290 -8.11 -2.27 6.14
N GLY A 291 -7.07 -3.10 6.29
CA GLY A 291 -6.62 -3.59 7.59
C GLY A 291 -6.32 -2.50 8.63
N GLN A 292 -6.01 -1.26 8.22
CA GLN A 292 -5.75 -0.14 9.15
C GLN A 292 -7.00 0.35 9.91
N PHE A 293 -8.21 -0.06 9.53
CA PHE A 293 -9.44 0.28 10.24
C PHE A 293 -10.32 -0.94 10.60
N VAL A 294 -9.85 -2.16 10.30
CA VAL A 294 -10.46 -3.40 10.77
C VAL A 294 -10.12 -3.60 12.27
N PRO A 295 -11.10 -3.88 13.15
CA PRO A 295 -10.83 -4.28 14.54
C PRO A 295 -9.97 -5.55 14.65
N PRO A 296 -9.19 -5.78 15.73
CA PRO A 296 -9.37 -5.20 17.07
C PRO A 296 -8.32 -4.17 17.52
N VAL A 297 -7.19 -4.01 16.81
CA VAL A 297 -6.16 -3.02 17.15
C VAL A 297 -6.25 -1.76 16.28
N MET A 298 -6.65 -1.91 15.01
CA MET A 298 -6.69 -0.82 14.03
C MET A 298 -5.34 -0.06 13.92
N GLY A 299 -5.30 1.00 13.13
CA GLY A 299 -4.15 1.88 12.99
C GLY A 299 -3.89 2.72 14.23
N ALA A 300 -2.64 3.14 14.43
CA ALA A 300 -2.27 4.03 15.54
C ALA A 300 -3.02 5.38 15.53
N ALA A 301 -3.64 5.76 14.41
CA ALA A 301 -4.62 6.85 14.31
C ALA A 301 -5.89 6.63 15.17
N ALA A 302 -6.43 5.42 15.26
CA ALA A 302 -7.62 5.13 16.08
C ALA A 302 -7.33 5.36 17.58
N PHE A 303 -6.09 5.13 18.00
CA PHE A 303 -5.61 5.48 19.33
C PHE A 303 -5.48 6.99 19.54
N VAL A 304 -5.10 7.77 18.52
CA VAL A 304 -5.11 9.24 18.60
C VAL A 304 -6.55 9.78 18.60
N MET A 305 -7.50 9.10 17.94
CA MET A 305 -8.91 9.46 17.98
C MET A 305 -9.48 9.42 19.40
N VAL A 306 -9.11 8.43 20.23
CA VAL A 306 -9.48 8.38 21.66
C VAL A 306 -9.06 9.65 22.39
N GLU A 307 -7.77 10.01 22.31
CA GLU A 307 -7.19 11.14 23.05
C GLU A 307 -7.73 12.49 22.56
N MET A 308 -7.96 12.64 21.24
CA MET A 308 -8.46 13.89 20.66
C MET A 308 -9.97 14.11 20.86
N THR A 309 -10.77 13.04 20.98
CA THR A 309 -12.24 13.15 21.06
C THR A 309 -12.82 12.85 22.44
N GLY A 310 -12.03 12.24 23.34
CA GLY A 310 -12.49 11.67 24.60
C GLY A 310 -13.36 10.42 24.46
N ILE A 311 -13.61 9.93 23.23
CA ILE A 311 -14.50 8.79 22.97
C ILE A 311 -13.79 7.50 23.37
N PRO A 312 -14.40 6.63 24.22
CA PRO A 312 -13.80 5.37 24.61
C PRO A 312 -13.46 4.47 23.42
N TYR A 313 -12.26 3.92 23.40
CA TYR A 313 -11.75 3.08 22.30
C TYR A 313 -12.69 1.92 21.91
N VAL A 314 -13.39 1.33 22.89
CA VAL A 314 -14.40 0.28 22.64
C VAL A 314 -15.50 0.76 21.68
N GLN A 315 -15.96 2.01 21.82
CA GLN A 315 -16.97 2.59 20.94
C GLN A 315 -16.41 2.82 19.53
N ILE A 316 -15.17 3.31 19.39
CA ILE A 316 -14.51 3.52 18.10
C ILE A 316 -14.36 2.19 17.33
N ILE A 317 -13.86 1.12 17.97
CA ILE A 317 -13.71 -0.18 17.29
C ILE A 317 -15.05 -0.86 16.97
N THR A 318 -16.08 -0.58 17.77
CA THR A 318 -17.44 -1.11 17.56
C THR A 318 -18.11 -0.41 16.38
N ALA A 319 -18.00 0.92 16.33
CA ALA A 319 -18.46 1.74 15.21
C ALA A 319 -17.75 1.41 13.90
N ALA A 320 -16.45 1.08 13.94
CA ALA A 320 -15.69 0.71 12.75
C ALA A 320 -16.09 -0.65 12.14
N LEU A 321 -16.75 -1.54 12.90
CA LEU A 321 -16.95 -2.94 12.51
C LEU A 321 -17.79 -3.12 11.23
N LEU A 322 -18.96 -2.46 11.13
CA LEU A 322 -19.84 -2.60 9.97
C LEU A 322 -19.26 -1.92 8.72
N PRO A 323 -18.76 -0.67 8.77
CA PRO A 323 -17.94 -0.08 7.71
C PRO A 323 -16.78 -0.95 7.22
N ALA A 324 -16.04 -1.61 8.14
CA ALA A 324 -14.95 -2.51 7.78
C ALA A 324 -15.41 -3.78 7.04
N ILE A 325 -16.57 -4.33 7.42
CA ILE A 325 -17.20 -5.46 6.72
C ILE A 325 -17.65 -5.06 5.31
N LEU A 326 -18.22 -3.85 5.17
CA LEU A 326 -18.65 -3.32 3.87
C LEU A 326 -17.48 -3.14 2.90
N ASP A 327 -16.36 -2.53 3.31
CA ASP A 327 -15.21 -2.37 2.40
C ASP A 327 -14.54 -3.71 2.07
N LEU A 328 -14.39 -4.59 3.05
CA LEU A 328 -13.83 -5.93 2.80
C LEU A 328 -14.69 -6.71 1.80
N ALA A 329 -16.02 -6.61 1.88
CA ALA A 329 -16.93 -7.16 0.88
C ALA A 329 -16.73 -6.52 -0.50
N GLY A 330 -16.55 -5.20 -0.56
CA GLY A 330 -16.26 -4.46 -1.80
C GLY A 330 -14.98 -4.89 -2.51
N ILE A 331 -13.88 -5.03 -1.78
CA ILE A 331 -12.62 -5.54 -2.35
C ILE A 331 -12.80 -6.99 -2.81
N LEU A 332 -13.50 -7.84 -2.05
CA LEU A 332 -13.80 -9.23 -2.44
C LEU A 332 -14.70 -9.32 -3.69
N PHE A 333 -15.67 -8.41 -3.85
CA PHE A 333 -16.51 -8.30 -5.05
C PHE A 333 -15.71 -7.81 -6.26
N CYS A 334 -14.89 -6.77 -6.10
CA CYS A 334 -13.97 -6.30 -7.13
C CYS A 334 -13.02 -7.41 -7.60
N VAL A 335 -12.39 -8.13 -6.67
CA VAL A 335 -11.52 -9.29 -6.97
C VAL A 335 -12.30 -10.41 -7.68
N HIS A 336 -13.55 -10.67 -7.30
CA HIS A 336 -14.37 -11.67 -7.98
C HIS A 336 -14.70 -11.29 -9.44
N MET A 337 -15.12 -10.05 -9.69
CA MET A 337 -15.44 -9.57 -11.04
C MET A 337 -14.18 -9.44 -11.90
N HIS A 338 -13.04 -9.05 -11.32
CA HIS A 338 -11.73 -9.06 -11.98
C HIS A 338 -11.34 -10.47 -12.42
N ALA A 339 -11.46 -11.46 -11.52
CA ALA A 339 -11.18 -12.85 -11.83
C ALA A 339 -12.12 -13.44 -12.90
N LYS A 340 -13.41 -13.05 -12.91
CA LYS A 340 -14.35 -13.40 -14.00
C LYS A 340 -13.89 -12.85 -15.35
N LYS A 341 -13.68 -11.53 -15.42
CA LYS A 341 -13.23 -10.78 -16.60
C LYS A 341 -11.90 -11.28 -17.17
N MET A 342 -11.00 -11.77 -16.32
CA MET A 342 -9.70 -12.35 -16.69
C MET A 342 -9.70 -13.89 -16.83
N ASN A 343 -10.85 -14.55 -16.65
CA ASN A 343 -11.01 -16.02 -16.65
C ASN A 343 -10.09 -16.77 -15.63
N ILE A 344 -9.74 -16.12 -14.52
CA ILE A 344 -8.92 -16.67 -13.44
C ILE A 344 -9.78 -17.62 -12.60
N ARG A 345 -9.42 -18.92 -12.59
CA ARG A 345 -10.12 -19.97 -11.83
C ARG A 345 -9.65 -20.03 -10.37
N GLY A 346 -10.38 -20.80 -9.56
CA GLY A 346 -9.93 -21.20 -8.22
C GLY A 346 -8.94 -22.37 -8.29
N ILE A 347 -8.29 -22.68 -7.16
CA ILE A 347 -7.45 -23.87 -6.99
C ILE A 347 -8.35 -25.09 -6.75
N PRO A 348 -8.04 -26.28 -7.31
CA PRO A 348 -8.78 -27.53 -7.03
C PRO A 348 -8.86 -27.80 -5.51
N ARG A 349 -9.96 -28.38 -5.03
CA ARG A 349 -10.16 -28.62 -3.58
C ARG A 349 -9.20 -29.66 -3.02
N GLU A 350 -8.64 -30.48 -3.89
CA GLU A 350 -7.70 -31.55 -3.64
C GLU A 350 -6.28 -31.01 -3.36
N GLU A 351 -5.95 -29.82 -3.90
CA GLU A 351 -4.70 -29.10 -3.64
C GLU A 351 -4.77 -28.20 -2.39
N LEU A 352 -5.96 -28.02 -1.80
CA LEU A 352 -6.21 -27.09 -0.70
C LEU A 352 -6.20 -27.77 0.67
N PRO A 353 -5.68 -27.11 1.72
CA PRO A 353 -5.76 -27.63 3.07
C PRO A 353 -7.22 -27.64 3.56
N PRO A 354 -7.69 -28.69 4.26
CA PRO A 354 -9.08 -28.80 4.68
C PRO A 354 -9.42 -27.80 5.80
N VAL A 355 -10.57 -27.13 5.68
CA VAL A 355 -10.95 -25.97 6.53
C VAL A 355 -10.92 -26.28 8.03
N LEU A 356 -11.73 -27.24 8.50
CA LEU A 356 -11.89 -27.49 9.93
C LEU A 356 -10.61 -28.02 10.60
N PRO A 357 -9.85 -28.98 10.02
CA PRO A 357 -8.55 -29.36 10.57
C PRO A 357 -7.54 -28.21 10.57
N THR A 358 -7.54 -27.34 9.55
CA THR A 358 -6.66 -26.17 9.50
C THR A 358 -6.96 -25.21 10.64
N LEU A 359 -8.23 -24.83 10.81
CA LEU A 359 -8.71 -23.97 11.90
C LEU A 359 -8.31 -24.52 13.27
N LEU A 360 -8.58 -25.80 13.55
CA LEU A 360 -8.29 -26.40 14.85
C LEU A 360 -6.79 -26.60 15.11
N SER A 361 -5.97 -26.79 14.06
CA SER A 361 -4.54 -27.14 14.22
C SER A 361 -3.71 -26.07 14.93
N GLN A 362 -4.05 -24.79 14.77
CA GLN A 362 -3.28 -23.65 15.30
C GLN A 362 -4.17 -22.56 15.92
N PHE A 363 -5.42 -22.88 16.28
CA PHE A 363 -6.35 -21.96 16.94
C PHE A 363 -5.74 -21.27 18.18
N HIS A 364 -4.82 -21.94 18.88
CA HIS A 364 -4.10 -21.37 20.01
C HIS A 364 -3.37 -20.05 19.67
N LEU A 365 -2.91 -19.85 18.44
CA LEU A 365 -2.27 -18.59 18.01
C LEU A 365 -3.24 -17.39 18.04
N LEU A 366 -4.57 -17.62 18.10
CA LEU A 366 -5.57 -16.57 18.26
C LEU A 366 -5.89 -16.24 19.72
N ILE A 367 -5.51 -17.09 20.69
CA ILE A 367 -5.78 -16.87 22.12
C ILE A 367 -5.30 -15.48 22.62
N PRO A 368 -4.14 -14.95 22.22
CA PRO A 368 -3.70 -13.62 22.67
C PRO A 368 -4.58 -12.49 22.12
N VAL A 369 -5.07 -12.63 20.89
CA VAL A 369 -5.98 -11.69 20.24
C VAL A 369 -7.37 -11.74 20.89
N LEU A 370 -7.88 -12.95 21.13
CA LEU A 370 -9.16 -13.16 21.81
C LEU A 370 -9.10 -12.69 23.27
N GLY A 371 -7.96 -12.88 23.96
CA GLY A 371 -7.71 -12.35 25.29
C GLY A 371 -7.64 -10.82 25.33
N LEU A 372 -7.01 -10.20 24.33
CA LEU A 372 -6.99 -8.74 24.16
C LEU A 372 -8.41 -8.18 23.94
N ILE A 373 -9.20 -8.80 23.04
CA ILE A 373 -10.60 -8.43 22.79
C ILE A 373 -11.44 -8.61 24.06
N PHE A 374 -11.29 -9.74 24.76
CA PHE A 374 -12.00 -10.03 26.01
C PHE A 374 -11.68 -8.98 27.09
N MET A 375 -10.40 -8.69 27.33
CA MET A 375 -10.00 -7.70 28.33
C MET A 375 -10.55 -6.31 28.00
N LEU A 376 -10.50 -5.93 26.73
CA LEU A 376 -10.92 -4.62 26.27
C LEU A 376 -12.44 -4.43 26.25
N VAL A 377 -13.20 -5.35 25.66
CA VAL A 377 -14.63 -5.21 25.36
C VAL A 377 -15.52 -5.79 26.45
N ILE A 378 -15.11 -6.91 27.07
CA ILE A 378 -15.92 -7.63 28.07
C ILE A 378 -15.51 -7.24 29.48
N ALA A 379 -14.21 -7.26 29.80
CA ALA A 379 -13.70 -6.83 31.11
C ALA A 379 -13.52 -5.30 31.25
N ASN A 380 -13.75 -4.53 30.18
CA ASN A 380 -13.65 -3.06 30.15
C ASN A 380 -12.31 -2.50 30.68
N PHE A 381 -11.21 -3.22 30.46
CA PHE A 381 -9.86 -2.74 30.78
C PHE A 381 -9.41 -1.68 29.77
N THR A 382 -8.69 -0.67 30.25
CA THR A 382 -8.10 0.37 29.40
C THR A 382 -7.20 -0.23 28.30
N PRO A 383 -7.06 0.41 27.12
CA PRO A 383 -6.25 -0.13 26.03
C PRO A 383 -4.82 -0.48 26.47
N THR A 384 -4.18 0.39 27.26
CA THR A 384 -2.86 0.18 27.87
C THR A 384 -2.81 -1.11 28.70
N ARG A 385 -3.79 -1.34 29.59
CA ARG A 385 -3.86 -2.51 30.46
C ARG A 385 -4.11 -3.80 29.67
N SER A 386 -5.01 -3.75 28.69
CA SER A 386 -5.32 -4.87 27.80
C SER A 386 -4.10 -5.30 26.98
N ALA A 387 -3.37 -4.35 26.39
CA ALA A 387 -2.13 -4.65 25.66
C ALA A 387 -1.01 -5.15 26.59
N PHE A 388 -0.84 -4.55 27.77
CA PHE A 388 0.15 -4.98 28.77
C PHE A 388 0.00 -6.45 29.18
N PHE A 389 -1.23 -6.96 29.34
CA PHE A 389 -1.46 -8.39 29.64
C PHE A 389 -1.47 -9.28 28.39
N ALA A 390 -1.87 -8.76 27.23
CA ALA A 390 -1.88 -9.52 25.98
C ALA A 390 -0.47 -9.88 25.46
N ILE A 391 0.55 -9.05 25.72
CA ILE A 391 1.94 -9.31 25.31
C ILE A 391 2.54 -10.54 26.03
N PRO A 392 2.54 -10.64 27.39
CA PRO A 392 2.89 -11.88 28.09
C PRO A 392 2.05 -13.07 27.67
N LEU A 393 0.74 -12.89 27.42
CA LEU A 393 -0.12 -13.97 26.96
C LEU A 393 0.33 -14.52 25.58
N ALA A 394 0.71 -13.65 24.63
CA ALA A 394 1.26 -14.06 23.34
C ALA A 394 2.56 -14.85 23.47
N LEU A 395 3.44 -14.42 24.36
CA LEU A 395 4.72 -15.07 24.63
C LEU A 395 4.53 -16.45 25.28
N LEU A 396 3.65 -16.56 26.27
CA LEU A 396 3.30 -17.82 26.94
C LEU A 396 2.61 -18.81 25.99
N VAL A 397 1.65 -18.34 25.18
CA VAL A 397 0.98 -19.16 24.15
C VAL A 397 2.00 -19.68 23.13
N SER A 398 2.96 -18.85 22.69
CA SER A 398 4.03 -19.26 21.77
C SER A 398 4.92 -20.38 22.36
N LEU A 399 5.22 -20.31 23.67
CA LEU A 399 6.00 -21.34 24.38
C LEU A 399 5.24 -22.68 24.42
N VAL A 400 3.95 -22.65 24.78
CA VAL A 400 3.10 -23.85 24.83
C VAL A 400 2.94 -24.46 23.43
N ALA A 401 2.63 -23.64 22.42
CA ALA A 401 2.41 -24.07 21.04
C ALA A 401 3.57 -24.91 20.48
N ARG A 402 4.81 -24.44 20.66
CA ARG A 402 6.02 -25.16 20.19
C ARG A 402 6.17 -26.51 20.90
N ASN A 403 5.98 -26.55 22.21
CA ASN A 403 6.13 -27.78 23.01
C ASN A 403 5.03 -28.81 22.67
N THR A 404 3.75 -28.41 22.64
CA THR A 404 2.62 -29.34 22.43
C THR A 404 2.65 -30.00 21.05
N ILE A 405 2.96 -29.26 19.98
CA ILE A 405 3.01 -29.82 18.61
C ILE A 405 4.14 -30.85 18.48
N ILE A 406 5.29 -30.60 19.09
CA ILE A 406 6.45 -31.51 19.05
C ILE A 406 6.18 -32.77 19.88
N VAL A 407 5.66 -32.63 21.10
CA VAL A 407 5.31 -33.77 21.98
C VAL A 407 4.21 -34.63 21.35
N TYR A 408 3.15 -34.04 20.81
CA TYR A 408 2.09 -34.79 20.12
C TYR A 408 2.63 -35.58 18.92
N ARG A 409 3.52 -34.98 18.10
CA ARG A 409 4.15 -35.69 16.98
C ARG A 409 4.98 -36.88 17.45
N ALA A 410 5.85 -36.68 18.44
CA ALA A 410 6.70 -37.74 18.99
C ALA A 410 5.87 -38.91 19.57
N LEU A 411 4.86 -38.60 20.39
CA LEU A 411 3.94 -39.61 20.95
C LEU A 411 3.15 -40.33 19.87
N ARG A 412 2.71 -39.64 18.80
CA ARG A 412 1.97 -40.27 17.70
C ARG A 412 2.84 -41.18 16.83
N THR A 413 4.12 -40.88 16.62
CA THR A 413 5.05 -41.84 16.00
C THR A 413 5.24 -43.08 16.88
N GLN A 414 5.38 -42.90 18.20
CA GLN A 414 5.57 -44.00 19.15
C GLN A 414 4.32 -44.90 19.29
N ALA A 415 3.12 -44.31 19.30
CA ALA A 415 1.86 -45.04 19.44
C ALA A 415 1.47 -45.89 18.22
N ASN A 416 2.01 -45.57 17.04
CA ASN A 416 1.69 -46.28 15.79
C ASN A 416 2.59 -47.53 15.54
N GLY A 417 3.44 -47.91 16.48
CA GLY A 417 4.19 -49.18 16.45
C GLY A 417 5.30 -49.30 15.39
N GLY A 418 5.59 -48.24 14.64
CA GLY A 418 6.67 -48.22 13.64
C GLY A 418 8.02 -47.81 14.22
N ASP A 419 9.11 -48.31 13.64
CA ASP A 419 10.42 -47.67 13.73
C ASP A 419 10.28 -46.20 13.28
N PRO A 420 10.67 -45.20 14.10
CA PRO A 420 10.48 -43.78 13.79
C PRO A 420 11.06 -43.28 12.46
N PHE A 421 11.93 -44.06 11.79
CA PHE A 421 12.61 -43.64 10.56
C PHE A 421 12.19 -44.40 9.29
N ALA A 422 11.55 -45.57 9.38
CA ALA A 422 11.30 -46.43 8.22
C ALA A 422 10.41 -45.77 7.14
N GLY A 423 9.18 -45.39 7.48
CA GLY A 423 8.25 -44.71 6.55
C GLY A 423 8.68 -43.27 6.16
N VAL A 424 9.68 -42.72 6.86
CA VAL A 424 10.28 -41.42 6.53
C VAL A 424 11.33 -41.59 5.42
N GLN A 425 11.97 -42.75 5.28
CA GLN A 425 13.08 -42.96 4.34
C GLN A 425 12.61 -42.99 2.89
N GLU A 426 11.58 -43.79 2.58
CA GLU A 426 10.97 -43.88 1.23
C GLU A 426 10.30 -42.56 0.81
N ALA A 427 9.59 -41.91 1.74
CA ALA A 427 8.97 -40.60 1.50
C ALA A 427 10.03 -39.51 1.26
N LEU A 428 11.14 -39.52 2.02
CA LEU A 428 12.25 -38.61 1.77
C LEU A 428 12.94 -38.91 0.44
N GLU A 429 13.04 -40.16 -0.04
CA GLU A 429 13.75 -40.45 -1.29
C GLU A 429 13.07 -39.89 -2.53
N LYS A 430 11.73 -39.77 -2.54
CA LYS A 430 11.01 -38.98 -3.57
C LYS A 430 11.16 -37.46 -3.42
N GLU A 431 11.48 -36.93 -2.23
CA GLU A 431 11.66 -35.49 -1.98
C GLU A 431 13.13 -35.02 -1.98
N ARG A 432 14.09 -35.96 -1.85
CA ARG A 432 15.54 -35.72 -1.69
C ARG A 432 16.20 -35.16 -2.94
N SER A 433 15.60 -35.25 -4.13
CA SER A 433 16.22 -34.77 -5.38
C SER A 433 16.31 -33.24 -5.47
N SER A 434 15.34 -32.50 -4.91
CA SER A 434 15.27 -31.04 -4.99
C SER A 434 15.52 -30.31 -3.66
N VAL A 435 15.22 -30.94 -2.51
CA VAL A 435 15.29 -30.28 -1.19
C VAL A 435 16.55 -30.64 -0.38
N ALA A 436 17.30 -31.69 -0.78
CA ALA A 436 18.39 -32.22 0.06
C ALA A 436 19.60 -31.29 0.24
N ARG A 437 19.83 -30.30 -0.63
CA ARG A 437 20.98 -29.37 -0.49
C ARG A 437 20.83 -28.42 0.70
N GLU A 438 19.62 -27.95 1.01
CA GLU A 438 19.37 -27.10 2.20
C GLU A 438 19.15 -27.94 3.47
N LYS A 439 18.54 -29.14 3.34
CA LYS A 439 18.42 -30.11 4.46
C LYS A 439 19.75 -30.69 4.93
N ALA A 440 20.83 -30.63 4.13
CA ALA A 440 22.14 -31.21 4.47
C ALA A 440 22.80 -30.61 5.72
N ALA A 441 22.41 -29.41 6.16
CA ALA A 441 22.90 -28.78 7.39
C ALA A 441 22.17 -29.27 8.66
N ALA A 442 21.02 -29.94 8.54
CA ALA A 442 20.22 -30.45 9.66
C ALA A 442 20.59 -31.91 10.01
N ARG A 443 21.90 -32.22 10.06
CA ARG A 443 22.42 -33.57 9.82
C ARG A 443 22.58 -34.49 11.04
N GLU A 444 22.07 -34.11 12.21
CA GLU A 444 22.09 -34.97 13.40
C GLU A 444 20.69 -35.55 13.71
N PRO A 445 20.56 -36.86 13.97
CA PRO A 445 19.32 -37.43 14.48
C PRO A 445 19.15 -37.04 15.95
N LEU A 446 18.15 -36.20 16.23
CA LEU A 446 17.78 -35.76 17.60
C LEU A 446 17.13 -36.90 18.40
N THR A 447 17.94 -37.85 18.85
CA THR A 447 17.51 -39.01 19.67
C THR A 447 17.20 -38.65 21.12
N SER A 448 17.59 -37.47 21.59
CA SER A 448 17.37 -37.02 22.98
C SER A 448 16.28 -35.96 23.07
N TRP A 449 15.15 -36.32 23.69
CA TRP A 449 14.04 -35.39 23.98
C TRP A 449 14.49 -34.16 24.76
N ARG A 450 15.53 -34.28 25.61
CA ARG A 450 16.11 -33.17 26.37
C ARG A 450 16.75 -32.12 25.45
N GLN A 451 17.45 -32.53 24.39
CA GLN A 451 18.05 -31.62 23.42
C GLN A 451 17.00 -30.89 22.59
N THR A 452 15.91 -31.59 22.21
CA THR A 452 14.77 -30.97 21.50
C THR A 452 14.08 -29.92 22.37
N ILE A 453 13.91 -30.17 23.68
CA ILE A 453 13.39 -29.17 24.63
C ILE A 453 14.36 -27.99 24.77
N THR A 454 15.64 -28.20 25.12
CA THR A 454 16.56 -27.07 25.36
C THR A 454 16.74 -26.19 24.12
N ARG A 455 16.77 -26.79 22.92
CA ARG A 455 16.75 -26.05 21.65
C ARG A 455 15.47 -25.23 21.48
N THR A 456 14.29 -25.81 21.76
CA THR A 456 13.00 -25.11 21.66
C THR A 456 12.91 -23.91 22.60
N TRP A 457 13.41 -24.03 23.84
CA TRP A 457 13.48 -22.91 24.79
C TRP A 457 14.48 -21.83 24.34
N ALA A 458 15.62 -22.21 23.77
CA ALA A 458 16.59 -21.26 23.20
C ALA A 458 16.03 -20.53 21.95
N ASP A 459 15.27 -21.24 21.10
CA ASP A 459 14.59 -20.65 19.94
C ASP A 459 13.48 -19.69 20.39
N TRP A 460 12.65 -20.05 21.37
CA TRP A 460 11.66 -19.14 21.96
C TRP A 460 12.30 -17.92 22.63
N GLY A 461 13.40 -18.10 23.37
CA GLY A 461 14.14 -17.00 23.99
C GLY A 461 14.73 -16.02 22.97
N ARG A 462 15.19 -16.51 21.81
CA ARG A 462 15.60 -15.67 20.69
C ARG A 462 14.43 -14.90 20.08
N ASP A 463 13.30 -15.57 19.83
CA ASP A 463 12.11 -14.91 19.27
C ASP A 463 11.47 -13.90 20.23
N LEU A 464 11.56 -14.11 21.55
CA LEU A 464 11.23 -13.12 22.59
C LEU A 464 12.10 -11.86 22.47
N VAL A 465 13.42 -12.03 22.49
CA VAL A 465 14.38 -10.91 22.37
C VAL A 465 14.22 -10.16 21.05
N HIS A 466 14.01 -10.89 19.95
CA HIS A 466 13.76 -10.28 18.65
C HIS A 466 12.39 -9.62 18.55
N GLY A 467 11.32 -10.18 19.13
CA GLY A 467 10.00 -9.55 19.18
C GLY A 467 10.00 -8.24 19.98
N LEU A 468 10.70 -8.20 21.11
CA LEU A 468 10.94 -6.98 21.88
C LEU A 468 11.73 -5.94 21.08
N ALA A 469 12.79 -6.34 20.38
CA ALA A 469 13.59 -5.44 19.55
C ALA A 469 12.84 -4.93 18.30
N ASP A 470 12.03 -5.79 17.67
CA ASP A 470 11.26 -5.45 16.47
C ASP A 470 10.05 -4.58 16.79
N GLY A 471 9.41 -4.77 17.95
CA GLY A 471 8.35 -3.87 18.44
C GLY A 471 8.86 -2.44 18.64
N ALA A 472 10.04 -2.28 19.24
CA ALA A 472 10.71 -0.98 19.31
C ALA A 472 10.99 -0.42 17.90
N ARG A 473 11.61 -1.22 16.99
CA ARG A 473 11.90 -0.80 15.61
C ARG A 473 10.66 -0.34 14.83
N GLN A 474 9.51 -0.97 15.03
CA GLN A 474 8.24 -0.60 14.39
C GLN A 474 7.62 0.66 15.03
N ALA A 475 7.70 0.81 16.36
CA ALA A 475 7.13 1.97 17.05
C ALA A 475 7.92 3.28 16.82
N ILE A 476 9.22 3.20 16.56
CA ILE A 476 10.12 4.35 16.44
C ILE A 476 9.74 5.32 15.30
N PRO A 477 9.52 4.88 14.04
CA PRO A 477 9.03 5.75 12.97
C PRO A 477 7.68 6.39 13.31
N ILE A 478 6.75 5.63 13.89
CA ILE A 478 5.42 6.12 14.29
C ILE A 478 5.54 7.23 15.35
N SER A 479 6.44 7.05 16.31
CA SER A 479 6.66 8.02 17.39
C SER A 479 7.31 9.32 16.90
N ALA A 480 8.25 9.23 15.95
CA ALA A 480 8.82 10.39 15.28
C ALA A 480 7.80 11.11 14.38
N ALA A 481 6.93 10.37 13.68
CA ALA A 481 5.78 10.93 12.96
C ALA A 481 4.87 11.72 13.91
N CYS A 482 4.49 11.13 15.05
CA CYS A 482 3.67 11.78 16.06
C CYS A 482 4.31 13.06 16.61
N ALA A 483 5.57 13.02 17.06
CA ALA A 483 6.26 14.22 17.55
C ALA A 483 6.37 15.33 16.46
N THR A 484 6.54 14.94 15.18
CA THR A 484 6.55 15.89 14.06
C THR A 484 5.16 16.42 13.71
N ALA A 485 4.11 15.61 13.88
CA ALA A 485 2.73 16.07 13.79
C ALA A 485 2.37 17.00 14.96
N GLY A 486 3.00 16.84 16.13
CA GLY A 486 2.93 17.80 17.24
C GLY A 486 3.46 19.19 16.88
N ILE A 487 4.50 19.28 16.02
CA ILE A 487 4.91 20.58 15.44
C ILE A 487 3.77 21.19 14.62
N ILE A 488 3.07 20.38 13.82
CA ILE A 488 1.96 20.85 12.98
C ILE A 488 0.76 21.28 13.84
N ILE A 489 0.37 20.52 14.88
CA ILE A 489 -0.69 20.94 15.83
C ILE A 489 -0.30 22.26 16.50
N GLY A 490 0.89 22.37 17.08
CA GLY A 490 1.31 23.59 17.78
C GLY A 490 1.27 24.83 16.88
N ILE A 491 1.59 24.70 15.58
CA ILE A 491 1.35 25.78 14.62
C ILE A 491 -0.14 26.05 14.39
N ILE A 492 -0.97 25.02 14.22
CA ILE A 492 -2.42 25.18 14.01
C ILE A 492 -3.06 25.91 15.21
N THR A 493 -2.72 25.51 16.44
CA THR A 493 -3.17 26.17 17.68
C THR A 493 -2.67 27.61 17.76
N LEU A 494 -1.37 27.86 17.54
CA LEU A 494 -0.76 29.19 17.61
C LEU A 494 -1.33 30.19 16.58
N THR A 495 -1.71 29.71 15.39
CA THR A 495 -2.18 30.54 14.27
C THR A 495 -3.71 30.61 14.15
N GLY A 496 -4.46 29.74 14.83
CA GLY A 496 -5.91 29.61 14.69
C GLY A 496 -6.35 29.00 13.34
N LEU A 497 -5.46 28.31 12.62
CA LEU A 497 -5.73 27.82 11.26
C LEU A 497 -6.93 26.85 11.19
N GLY A 498 -7.18 26.03 12.23
CA GLY A 498 -8.31 25.10 12.25
C GLY A 498 -9.67 25.80 12.08
N LEU A 499 -9.89 26.90 12.79
CA LEU A 499 -11.12 27.73 12.70
C LEU A 499 -11.27 28.38 11.30
N ARG A 500 -10.15 28.68 10.65
CA ARG A 500 -10.12 29.24 9.29
C ARG A 500 -10.42 28.18 8.23
N MET A 501 -9.81 27.00 8.32
CA MET A 501 -10.14 25.86 7.44
C MET A 501 -11.61 25.48 7.55
N GLN A 502 -12.16 25.52 8.77
CA GLN A 502 -13.58 25.33 9.03
C GLN A 502 -14.47 26.42 8.40
N SER A 503 -14.04 27.69 8.45
CA SER A 503 -14.73 28.80 7.78
C SER A 503 -14.66 28.69 6.24
N ILE A 504 -13.52 28.27 5.69
CA ILE A 504 -13.31 28.01 4.26
C ILE A 504 -14.24 26.90 3.77
N LEU A 505 -14.34 25.79 4.52
CA LEU A 505 -15.19 24.66 4.13
C LEU A 505 -16.67 25.08 4.04
N LEU A 506 -17.16 25.81 5.05
CA LEU A 506 -18.54 26.33 5.09
C LEU A 506 -18.83 27.29 3.93
N LEU A 507 -17.87 28.16 3.59
CA LEU A 507 -17.99 29.10 2.47
C LEU A 507 -18.00 28.36 1.12
N LEU A 508 -17.09 27.40 0.92
CA LEU A 508 -17.03 26.62 -0.32
C LEU A 508 -18.24 25.70 -0.49
N SER A 509 -18.78 25.16 0.60
CA SER A 509 -19.98 24.32 0.57
C SER A 509 -21.29 25.10 0.47
N GLY A 510 -21.26 26.43 0.66
CA GLY A 510 -22.48 27.25 0.79
C GLY A 510 -23.34 26.87 2.00
N GLY A 511 -22.76 26.20 3.00
CA GLY A 511 -23.49 25.58 4.11
C GLY A 511 -24.02 24.17 3.85
N GLU A 512 -23.96 23.65 2.62
CA GLU A 512 -24.50 22.32 2.28
C GLU A 512 -23.60 21.18 2.76
N LEU A 513 -24.18 20.21 3.48
CA LEU A 513 -23.46 19.08 4.04
C LEU A 513 -22.83 18.20 2.94
N TRP A 514 -23.53 17.95 1.83
CA TRP A 514 -23.02 17.11 0.74
C TRP A 514 -21.73 17.69 0.15
N ALA A 515 -21.74 18.99 -0.15
CA ALA A 515 -20.58 19.70 -0.69
C ALA A 515 -19.43 19.74 0.33
N ALA A 516 -19.73 20.00 1.61
CA ALA A 516 -18.72 19.99 2.68
C ALA A 516 -18.04 18.63 2.85
N LEU A 517 -18.77 17.52 2.73
CA LEU A 517 -18.21 16.17 2.76
C LEU A 517 -17.31 15.91 1.55
N VAL A 518 -17.71 16.32 0.34
CA VAL A 518 -16.88 16.19 -0.86
C VAL A 518 -15.59 17.01 -0.75
N PHE A 519 -15.66 18.27 -0.32
CA PHE A 519 -14.47 19.11 -0.10
C PHE A 519 -13.59 18.57 1.04
N THR A 520 -14.18 18.01 2.10
CA THR A 520 -13.44 17.37 3.19
C THR A 520 -12.70 16.12 2.70
N ALA A 521 -13.35 15.25 1.93
CA ALA A 521 -12.74 14.07 1.36
C ALA A 521 -11.55 14.42 0.45
N ILE A 522 -11.73 15.41 -0.44
CA ILE A 522 -10.66 15.92 -1.32
C ILE A 522 -9.51 16.51 -0.50
N GLY A 523 -9.81 17.35 0.49
CA GLY A 523 -8.81 17.97 1.38
C GLY A 523 -8.02 16.94 2.21
N SER A 524 -8.71 15.94 2.77
CA SER A 524 -8.09 14.85 3.53
C SER A 524 -7.16 13.98 2.67
N ILE A 525 -7.54 13.68 1.43
CA ILE A 525 -6.66 12.97 0.49
C ILE A 525 -5.44 13.83 0.14
N ILE A 526 -5.63 15.09 -0.25
CA ILE A 526 -4.53 15.97 -0.69
C ILE A 526 -3.51 16.20 0.43
N LEU A 527 -3.96 16.53 1.63
CA LEU A 527 -3.07 16.76 2.78
C LEU A 527 -2.46 15.46 3.34
N GLY A 528 -3.08 14.31 3.06
CA GLY A 528 -2.63 12.99 3.51
C GLY A 528 -1.61 12.31 2.58
N LEU A 529 -1.47 12.76 1.33
CA LEU A 529 -0.60 12.13 0.32
C LEU A 529 0.87 12.04 0.77
N GLY A 530 1.31 10.83 1.12
CA GLY A 530 2.68 10.57 1.58
C GLY A 530 2.95 10.87 3.06
N VAL A 531 1.91 11.12 3.85
CA VAL A 531 1.99 11.29 5.30
C VAL A 531 1.48 10.00 5.98
N PRO A 532 2.24 9.40 6.93
CA PRO A 532 1.82 8.21 7.65
C PRO A 532 0.44 8.35 8.30
N THR A 533 -0.37 7.29 8.28
CA THR A 533 -1.78 7.24 8.72
C THR A 533 -2.05 7.97 10.03
N THR A 534 -1.18 7.84 11.03
CA THR A 534 -1.31 8.51 12.34
C THR A 534 -1.14 10.03 12.26
N ALA A 535 -0.09 10.49 11.58
CA ALA A 535 0.18 11.93 11.39
C ALA A 535 -0.82 12.57 10.43
N ASN A 536 -1.25 11.82 9.41
CA ASN A 536 -2.30 12.18 8.47
C ASN A 536 -3.64 12.39 9.21
N TYR A 537 -4.09 11.41 9.99
CA TYR A 537 -5.29 11.53 10.82
C TYR A 537 -5.22 12.75 11.76
N ILE A 538 -4.09 13.00 12.44
CA ILE A 538 -3.89 14.19 13.28
C ILE A 538 -4.19 15.49 12.53
N ILE A 539 -3.69 15.62 11.31
CA ILE A 539 -3.85 16.83 10.48
C ILE A 539 -5.32 16.99 10.06
N MET A 540 -6.00 15.91 9.66
CA MET A 540 -7.40 16.02 9.22
C MET A 540 -8.38 16.18 10.39
N ALA A 541 -8.08 15.57 11.54
CA ALA A 541 -8.85 15.72 12.76
C ALA A 541 -8.74 17.12 13.38
N THR A 542 -7.61 17.83 13.17
CA THR A 542 -7.45 19.23 13.62
C THR A 542 -7.95 20.27 12.61
N LEU A 543 -7.89 19.99 11.30
CA LEU A 543 -8.26 20.97 10.27
C LEU A 543 -9.65 20.79 9.68
N MET A 544 -10.19 19.56 9.62
CA MET A 544 -11.40 19.25 8.83
C MET A 544 -12.57 18.75 9.68
N ALA A 545 -12.33 17.85 10.64
CA ALA A 545 -13.41 17.29 11.47
C ALA A 545 -14.27 18.34 12.21
N PRO A 546 -13.72 19.44 12.78
CA PRO A 546 -14.53 20.48 13.44
C PRO A 546 -15.55 21.17 12.51
N ALA A 547 -15.29 21.18 11.19
CA ALA A 547 -16.16 21.79 10.21
C ALA A 547 -17.38 20.93 9.89
N LEU A 548 -17.20 19.60 9.82
CA LEU A 548 -18.31 18.66 9.71
C LEU A 548 -19.17 18.67 10.99
N ILE A 549 -18.55 18.78 12.17
CA ILE A 549 -19.27 18.86 13.45
C ILE A 549 -20.19 20.10 13.51
N GLN A 550 -19.75 21.25 13.00
CA GLN A 550 -20.60 22.45 12.93
C GLN A 550 -21.70 22.38 11.86
N LEU A 551 -21.63 21.42 10.93
CA LEU A 551 -22.73 21.05 10.02
C LEU A 551 -23.65 19.96 10.61
N GLY A 552 -23.55 19.69 11.92
CA GLY A 552 -24.41 18.74 12.64
C GLY A 552 -23.96 17.29 12.57
N VAL A 553 -22.81 16.99 11.96
CA VAL A 553 -22.28 15.61 11.91
C VAL A 553 -21.82 15.17 13.31
N PRO A 554 -22.27 14.01 13.84
CA PRO A 554 -21.83 13.51 15.14
C PRO A 554 -20.30 13.42 15.23
N PRO A 555 -19.65 13.79 16.37
CA PRO A 555 -18.19 13.82 16.46
C PRO A 555 -17.50 12.52 16.06
N LEU A 556 -18.03 11.36 16.47
CA LEU A 556 -17.50 10.06 16.04
C LEU A 556 -17.57 9.87 14.52
N ALA A 557 -18.67 10.26 13.88
CA ALA A 557 -18.83 10.18 12.43
C ALA A 557 -17.89 11.15 11.70
N ALA A 558 -17.75 12.40 12.17
CA ALA A 558 -16.83 13.37 11.60
C ALA A 558 -15.35 12.92 11.68
N HIS A 559 -14.93 12.39 12.84
CA HIS A 559 -13.58 11.87 13.03
C HIS A 559 -13.33 10.57 12.26
N MET A 560 -14.32 9.67 12.15
CA MET A 560 -14.26 8.49 11.29
C MET A 560 -14.20 8.85 9.80
N PHE A 561 -14.93 9.86 9.35
CA PHE A 561 -14.93 10.32 7.95
C PHE A 561 -13.52 10.77 7.52
N VAL A 562 -12.89 11.66 8.30
CA VAL A 562 -11.54 12.13 7.99
C VAL A 562 -10.47 11.05 8.19
N PHE A 563 -10.67 10.11 9.12
CA PHE A 563 -9.79 8.95 9.29
C PHE A 563 -9.81 8.04 8.05
N TYR A 564 -11.00 7.75 7.50
CA TYR A 564 -11.14 6.95 6.27
C TYR A 564 -10.45 7.62 5.08
N PHE A 565 -10.67 8.91 4.82
CA PHE A 565 -10.01 9.58 3.70
C PHE A 565 -8.51 9.78 3.90
N GLY A 566 -8.06 9.94 5.16
CA GLY A 566 -6.64 9.87 5.50
C GLY A 566 -6.03 8.52 5.12
N ILE A 567 -6.63 7.42 5.55
CA ILE A 567 -6.21 6.05 5.19
C ILE A 567 -6.22 5.85 3.66
N LEU A 568 -7.23 6.36 2.95
CA LEU A 568 -7.32 6.16 1.50
C LEU A 568 -6.27 6.95 0.70
N ALA A 569 -5.63 7.96 1.30
CA ALA A 569 -4.43 8.59 0.74
C ALA A 569 -3.26 7.58 0.56
N ASP A 570 -3.16 6.53 1.39
CA ASP A 570 -2.13 5.47 1.27
C ASP A 570 -2.25 4.63 -0.01
N THR A 571 -3.43 4.57 -0.65
CA THR A 571 -3.59 3.90 -1.95
C THR A 571 -3.51 4.87 -3.13
N THR A 572 -3.81 6.14 -2.88
CA THR A 572 -4.05 7.15 -3.91
C THR A 572 -2.75 7.52 -4.65
N PRO A 573 -2.74 7.52 -6.00
CA PRO A 573 -1.60 8.00 -6.77
C PRO A 573 -1.33 9.49 -6.52
N PRO A 574 -0.07 9.96 -6.60
CA PRO A 574 1.10 9.23 -7.08
C PRO A 574 1.89 8.48 -6.00
N VAL A 575 1.61 8.71 -4.71
CA VAL A 575 2.55 8.38 -3.61
C VAL A 575 2.33 6.99 -3.01
N GLY A 576 1.09 6.48 -3.03
CA GLY A 576 0.58 5.41 -2.16
C GLY A 576 1.61 4.37 -1.67
N LEU A 577 2.05 4.50 -0.41
CA LEU A 577 3.29 3.90 0.10
C LEU A 577 3.27 2.37 0.04
N GLY A 578 2.16 1.73 0.42
CA GLY A 578 2.02 0.28 0.35
C GLY A 578 2.20 -0.27 -1.07
N ALA A 579 1.79 0.49 -2.10
CA ALA A 579 1.97 0.10 -3.49
C ALA A 579 3.42 0.17 -3.98
N TYR A 580 4.29 0.98 -3.36
CA TYR A 580 5.73 0.95 -3.65
C TYR A 580 6.37 -0.35 -3.13
N VAL A 581 6.02 -0.77 -1.91
CA VAL A 581 6.43 -2.06 -1.34
C VAL A 581 5.91 -3.22 -2.19
N ALA A 582 4.62 -3.21 -2.51
CA ALA A 582 3.96 -4.23 -3.32
C ALA A 582 4.55 -4.30 -4.74
N ALA A 583 4.91 -3.17 -5.34
CA ALA A 583 5.57 -3.13 -6.65
C ALA A 583 6.95 -3.80 -6.63
N GLY A 584 7.72 -3.61 -5.56
CA GLY A 584 9.01 -4.30 -5.36
C GLY A 584 8.85 -5.81 -5.33
N ILE A 585 7.96 -6.32 -4.47
CA ILE A 585 7.64 -7.75 -4.34
C ILE A 585 7.07 -8.32 -5.67
N ALA A 586 6.15 -7.59 -6.31
CA ALA A 586 5.55 -8.00 -7.57
C ALA A 586 6.51 -7.95 -8.77
N ARG A 587 7.59 -7.16 -8.70
CA ARG A 587 8.44 -6.70 -9.83
C ARG A 587 7.67 -5.84 -10.86
N ALA A 588 6.66 -5.12 -10.38
CA ALA A 588 5.82 -4.18 -11.13
C ALA A 588 6.43 -2.76 -11.14
N GLY A 589 5.68 -1.76 -11.65
CA GLY A 589 6.05 -0.34 -11.56
C GLY A 589 5.18 0.38 -10.53
N PRO A 590 5.74 1.11 -9.53
CA PRO A 590 4.99 1.65 -8.39
C PRO A 590 3.70 2.39 -8.73
N ILE A 591 3.75 3.35 -9.65
CA ILE A 591 2.57 4.12 -10.09
C ILE A 591 1.48 3.21 -10.69
N ARG A 592 1.86 2.15 -11.42
CA ARG A 592 0.87 1.18 -11.95
C ARG A 592 0.27 0.32 -10.83
N THR A 593 1.05 -0.06 -9.82
CA THR A 593 0.56 -0.79 -8.65
C THR A 593 -0.37 0.08 -7.79
N SER A 594 -0.06 1.37 -7.59
CA SER A 594 -0.93 2.32 -6.87
C SER A 594 -2.23 2.57 -7.65
N LEU A 595 -2.16 2.76 -8.96
CA LEU A 595 -3.35 2.85 -9.82
C LEU A 595 -4.23 1.59 -9.77
N GLU A 596 -3.66 0.39 -9.60
CA GLU A 596 -4.44 -0.83 -9.39
C GLU A 596 -4.98 -0.91 -7.95
N GLY A 597 -4.20 -0.52 -6.93
CA GLY A 597 -4.63 -0.50 -5.52
C GLY A 597 -5.80 0.43 -5.27
N PHE A 598 -5.69 1.70 -5.66
CA PHE A 598 -6.77 2.69 -5.64
C PHE A 598 -8.04 2.18 -6.36
N LYS A 599 -7.86 1.50 -7.50
CA LYS A 599 -8.96 0.84 -8.23
C LYS A 599 -9.63 -0.29 -7.44
N PHE A 600 -8.93 -1.00 -6.56
CA PHE A 600 -9.55 -2.00 -5.68
C PHE A 600 -10.19 -1.36 -4.44
N SER A 601 -9.59 -0.30 -3.89
CA SER A 601 -10.13 0.47 -2.76
C SER A 601 -11.25 1.45 -3.11
N ILE A 602 -11.70 1.54 -4.37
CA ILE A 602 -12.76 2.49 -4.78
C ILE A 602 -14.09 2.29 -4.01
N THR A 603 -14.33 1.09 -3.48
CA THR A 603 -15.50 0.77 -2.64
C THR A 603 -15.44 1.43 -1.27
N ALA A 604 -14.25 1.72 -0.74
CA ALA A 604 -14.09 2.38 0.54
C ALA A 604 -14.56 3.85 0.53
N PHE A 605 -14.55 4.50 -0.64
CA PHE A 605 -14.83 5.94 -0.79
C PHE A 605 -16.29 6.30 -0.53
N ILE A 606 -17.22 5.34 -0.64
CA ILE A 606 -18.66 5.59 -0.48
C ILE A 606 -19.14 5.46 0.99
N ILE A 607 -18.48 4.58 1.75
CA ILE A 607 -18.88 4.19 3.11
C ILE A 607 -18.84 5.37 4.10
N PRO A 608 -17.87 6.31 4.05
CA PRO A 608 -17.91 7.53 4.86
C PRO A 608 -19.13 8.41 4.63
N PHE A 609 -19.59 8.55 3.38
CA PHE A 609 -20.82 9.30 3.10
C PHE A 609 -22.03 8.57 3.70
N MET A 610 -22.12 7.24 3.51
CA MET A 610 -23.21 6.44 4.07
C MET A 610 -23.37 6.64 5.57
N PHE A 611 -22.28 6.55 6.34
CA PHE A 611 -22.37 6.63 7.80
C PHE A 611 -22.51 8.05 8.36
N VAL A 612 -22.23 9.09 7.57
CA VAL A 612 -22.55 10.48 7.96
C VAL A 612 -24.03 10.76 7.73
N TYR A 613 -24.63 10.27 6.65
CA TYR A 613 -26.07 10.42 6.40
C TYR A 613 -26.95 9.48 7.25
N ASN A 614 -26.46 8.30 7.61
CA ASN A 614 -27.12 7.42 8.58
C ASN A 614 -26.10 6.91 9.63
N PRO A 615 -25.96 7.61 10.78
CA PRO A 615 -25.08 7.21 11.89
C PRO A 615 -25.43 5.89 12.58
N THR A 616 -26.60 5.30 12.35
CA THR A 616 -26.97 3.96 12.82
C THR A 616 -25.98 2.91 12.29
N LEU A 617 -25.34 3.16 11.13
CA LEU A 617 -24.28 2.31 10.58
C LEU A 617 -22.97 2.31 11.40
N LEU A 618 -22.74 3.34 12.23
CA LEU A 618 -21.69 3.38 13.27
C LEU A 618 -22.20 2.93 14.65
N LEU A 619 -23.44 2.41 14.72
CA LEU A 619 -24.11 2.03 15.97
C LEU A 619 -24.30 3.22 16.94
N ILE A 620 -24.50 4.43 16.39
CA ILE A 620 -24.77 5.66 17.14
C ILE A 620 -26.29 5.88 17.23
N GLY A 621 -26.82 6.09 18.43
CA GLY A 621 -28.25 6.34 18.69
C GLY A 621 -29.06 5.07 18.99
N ASP A 622 -30.38 5.17 18.90
CA ASP A 622 -31.31 4.06 19.19
C ASP A 622 -31.38 3.06 18.03
N VAL A 623 -30.38 2.17 17.97
CA VAL A 623 -30.19 1.21 16.87
C VAL A 623 -31.33 0.18 16.81
N GLN A 624 -32.26 0.36 15.87
CA GLN A 624 -33.26 -0.66 15.54
C GLN A 624 -32.63 -1.77 14.68
N ILE A 625 -32.75 -3.03 15.11
CA ILE A 625 -32.15 -4.20 14.43
C ILE A 625 -32.66 -4.33 12.98
N PHE A 626 -33.92 -3.99 12.71
CA PHE A 626 -34.48 -4.02 11.35
C PHE A 626 -33.87 -2.95 10.44
N GLU A 627 -33.76 -1.70 10.92
CA GLU A 627 -33.10 -0.61 10.18
C GLU A 627 -31.63 -0.95 9.92
N LEU A 628 -30.91 -1.41 10.94
CA LEU A 628 -29.51 -1.82 10.82
C LEU A 628 -29.33 -2.95 9.78
N GLY A 629 -30.22 -3.95 9.78
CA GLY A 629 -30.22 -5.02 8.79
C GLY A 629 -30.45 -4.49 7.37
N TRP A 630 -31.40 -3.56 7.20
CA TRP A 630 -31.67 -2.90 5.92
C TRP A 630 -30.49 -2.05 5.44
N LEU A 631 -29.87 -1.26 6.32
CA LEU A 631 -28.68 -0.45 6.05
C LEU A 631 -27.50 -1.29 5.57
N VAL A 632 -27.22 -2.41 6.25
CA VAL A 632 -26.13 -3.33 5.86
C VAL A 632 -26.43 -4.02 4.52
N ILE A 633 -27.69 -4.40 4.26
CA ILE A 633 -28.09 -5.00 2.98
C ILE A 633 -27.97 -3.98 1.83
N SER A 634 -28.51 -2.77 2.01
CA SER A 634 -28.39 -1.67 1.03
C SER A 634 -26.92 -1.35 0.73
N GLY A 635 -26.09 -1.18 1.78
CA GLY A 635 -24.66 -0.92 1.65
C GLY A 635 -23.90 -2.02 0.90
N LEU A 636 -24.14 -3.30 1.22
CA LEU A 636 -23.53 -4.44 0.51
C LEU A 636 -23.90 -4.43 -0.99
N ILE A 637 -25.15 -4.07 -1.31
CA ILE A 637 -25.66 -4.01 -2.69
C ILE A 637 -25.09 -2.79 -3.44
N GLY A 638 -24.98 -1.62 -2.81
CA GLY A 638 -24.35 -0.42 -3.39
C GLY A 638 -22.84 -0.60 -3.64
N VAL A 639 -22.14 -1.20 -2.69
CA VAL A 639 -20.72 -1.58 -2.82
C VAL A 639 -20.51 -2.64 -3.92
N TYR A 640 -21.45 -3.59 -4.08
CA TYR A 640 -21.47 -4.51 -5.22
C TYR A 640 -21.71 -3.78 -6.56
N ALA A 641 -22.58 -2.76 -6.59
CA ALA A 641 -22.83 -1.95 -7.78
C ALA A 641 -21.59 -1.16 -8.22
N LEU A 642 -20.87 -0.52 -7.28
CA LEU A 642 -19.55 0.08 -7.53
C LEU A 642 -18.55 -0.94 -8.08
N SER A 643 -18.56 -2.17 -7.57
CA SER A 643 -17.64 -3.23 -8.01
C SER A 643 -17.88 -3.65 -9.47
N VAL A 644 -19.14 -3.77 -9.88
CA VAL A 644 -19.53 -3.99 -11.30
C VAL A 644 -19.15 -2.79 -12.16
N MET A 645 -19.43 -1.57 -11.70
CA MET A 645 -19.10 -0.32 -12.40
C MET A 645 -17.58 -0.21 -12.63
N LYS A 646 -16.76 -0.46 -11.60
CA LYS A 646 -15.30 -0.39 -11.69
C LYS A 646 -14.71 -1.46 -12.62
N GLU A 647 -15.08 -2.73 -12.47
CA GLU A 647 -14.52 -3.77 -13.34
C GLU A 647 -15.10 -3.76 -14.76
N GLY A 648 -16.32 -3.23 -14.96
CA GLY A 648 -17.00 -3.29 -16.25
C GLY A 648 -17.43 -4.72 -16.62
N TRP A 649 -17.78 -5.54 -15.62
CA TRP A 649 -18.22 -6.92 -15.80
C TRP A 649 -19.26 -7.31 -14.75
N TRP A 650 -20.31 -8.05 -15.16
CA TRP A 650 -21.25 -8.69 -14.22
C TRP A 650 -21.59 -10.11 -14.66
N LEU A 651 -22.46 -10.25 -15.67
CA LEU A 651 -22.75 -11.52 -16.35
C LEU A 651 -21.91 -11.60 -17.64
N THR A 652 -22.00 -10.58 -18.47
CA THR A 652 -21.10 -10.29 -19.60
C THR A 652 -20.38 -8.95 -19.34
N ARG A 653 -19.75 -8.36 -20.37
CA ARG A 653 -19.13 -7.02 -20.27
C ARG A 653 -20.22 -5.96 -20.04
N ALA A 654 -20.00 -5.04 -19.11
CA ALA A 654 -20.85 -3.87 -18.90
C ALA A 654 -20.37 -2.71 -19.79
N ASN A 655 -21.27 -2.16 -20.62
CA ASN A 655 -21.03 -1.00 -21.47
C ASN A 655 -21.04 0.31 -20.65
N ALA A 656 -20.81 1.46 -21.30
CA ALA A 656 -20.78 2.75 -20.61
C ALA A 656 -22.11 3.10 -19.89
N ILE A 657 -23.26 2.83 -20.51
CA ILE A 657 -24.59 3.11 -19.96
C ILE A 657 -24.87 2.18 -18.76
N GLU A 658 -24.60 0.89 -18.90
CA GLU A 658 -24.72 -0.10 -17.82
C GLU A 658 -23.83 0.30 -16.63
N ARG A 659 -22.60 0.78 -16.87
CA ARG A 659 -21.70 1.25 -15.80
C ARG A 659 -22.18 2.54 -15.14
N ILE A 660 -22.67 3.51 -15.91
CA ILE A 660 -23.25 4.77 -15.39
C ILE A 660 -24.51 4.50 -14.56
N ALA A 661 -25.40 3.62 -15.02
CA ALA A 661 -26.58 3.18 -14.27
C ALA A 661 -26.20 2.51 -12.94
N MET A 662 -25.14 1.69 -12.93
CA MET A 662 -24.62 1.10 -11.68
C MET A 662 -23.92 2.12 -10.78
N THR A 663 -23.34 3.21 -11.32
CA THR A 663 -22.90 4.37 -10.51
C THR A 663 -24.09 5.05 -9.84
N PHE A 664 -25.15 5.36 -10.59
CA PHE A 664 -26.36 5.99 -10.03
C PHE A 664 -27.05 5.09 -9.01
N ALA A 665 -27.13 3.77 -9.26
CA ALA A 665 -27.66 2.83 -8.27
C ALA A 665 -26.83 2.83 -6.98
N ALA A 666 -25.50 2.84 -7.06
CA ALA A 666 -24.64 2.97 -5.89
C ALA A 666 -24.85 4.30 -5.15
N ILE A 667 -25.04 5.42 -5.89
CA ILE A 667 -25.28 6.75 -5.31
C ILE A 667 -26.64 6.82 -4.60
N LEU A 668 -27.70 6.23 -5.17
CA LEU A 668 -29.01 6.12 -4.50
C LEU A 668 -28.88 5.35 -3.18
N LEU A 669 -28.09 4.28 -3.17
CA LEU A 669 -27.79 3.47 -1.98
C LEU A 669 -26.79 4.14 -1.00
N ILE A 670 -26.40 5.41 -1.19
CA ILE A 670 -25.60 6.19 -0.21
C ILE A 670 -26.45 6.64 0.97
N GLN A 671 -27.70 7.02 0.72
CA GLN A 671 -28.61 7.56 1.72
C GLN A 671 -29.79 6.58 1.86
N PRO A 672 -29.63 5.48 2.63
CA PRO A 672 -30.58 4.39 2.58
C PRO A 672 -31.89 4.86 3.22
N SER A 673 -32.90 4.91 2.39
CA SER A 673 -34.28 5.19 2.73
C SER A 673 -35.14 4.35 1.81
N PHE A 674 -36.16 3.69 2.37
CA PHE A 674 -36.86 2.57 1.72
C PHE A 674 -37.27 2.82 0.25
N ILE A 675 -37.66 4.06 -0.09
CA ILE A 675 -38.04 4.48 -1.45
C ILE A 675 -36.82 4.61 -2.37
N VAL A 676 -35.73 5.24 -1.90
CA VAL A 676 -34.51 5.47 -2.67
C VAL A 676 -33.73 4.16 -2.86
N ASP A 677 -33.71 3.31 -1.83
CA ASP A 677 -33.17 1.95 -1.92
C ASP A 677 -33.91 1.12 -2.97
N LEU A 678 -35.25 1.16 -2.95
CA LEU A 678 -36.08 0.45 -3.94
C LEU A 678 -35.82 0.96 -5.37
N ALA A 679 -35.56 2.26 -5.55
CA ALA A 679 -35.15 2.82 -6.84
C ALA A 679 -33.74 2.33 -7.26
N GLY A 680 -32.78 2.27 -6.34
CA GLY A 680 -31.44 1.72 -6.57
C GLY A 680 -31.48 0.23 -6.96
N PHE A 681 -32.24 -0.58 -6.21
CA PHE A 681 -32.47 -1.99 -6.51
C PHE A 681 -33.19 -2.19 -7.85
N GLY A 682 -34.19 -1.35 -8.15
CA GLY A 682 -34.89 -1.35 -9.43
C GLY A 682 -33.96 -1.06 -10.62
N LEU A 683 -33.06 -0.08 -10.47
CA LEU A 683 -32.06 0.26 -11.48
C LEU A 683 -31.04 -0.85 -11.70
N MET A 684 -30.56 -1.49 -10.63
CA MET A 684 -29.71 -2.70 -10.74
C MET A 684 -30.45 -3.88 -11.38
N GLY A 685 -31.73 -4.06 -11.05
CA GLY A 685 -32.60 -5.07 -11.66
C GLY A 685 -32.79 -4.86 -13.16
N ALA A 686 -32.98 -3.60 -13.59
CA ALA A 686 -33.06 -3.26 -15.02
C ALA A 686 -31.74 -3.56 -15.75
N VAL A 687 -30.58 -3.20 -15.18
CA VAL A 687 -29.26 -3.55 -15.75
C VAL A 687 -29.05 -5.07 -15.79
N LEU A 688 -29.50 -5.81 -14.76
CA LEU A 688 -29.40 -7.26 -14.72
C LEU A 688 -30.27 -7.94 -15.80
N LEU A 689 -31.50 -7.46 -15.99
CA LEU A 689 -32.40 -7.94 -17.05
C LEU A 689 -31.82 -7.65 -18.45
N TRP A 690 -31.25 -6.46 -18.66
CA TRP A 690 -30.54 -6.11 -19.89
C TRP A 690 -29.36 -7.06 -20.14
N GLN A 691 -28.53 -7.30 -19.12
CA GLN A 691 -27.41 -8.25 -19.19
C GLN A 691 -27.88 -9.68 -19.52
N PHE A 692 -28.99 -10.16 -18.97
CA PHE A 692 -29.56 -11.46 -19.32
C PHE A 692 -30.06 -11.54 -20.76
N GLN A 693 -30.70 -10.49 -21.27
CA GLN A 693 -31.12 -10.41 -22.68
C GLN A 693 -29.89 -10.41 -23.62
N LYS A 694 -28.86 -9.65 -23.27
CA LYS A 694 -27.59 -9.57 -23.99
C LYS A 694 -26.84 -10.91 -24.03
N VAL A 695 -26.75 -11.63 -22.92
CA VAL A 695 -26.17 -12.99 -22.89
C VAL A 695 -26.98 -13.95 -23.78
N ARG A 696 -28.31 -13.84 -23.80
CA ARG A 696 -29.18 -14.64 -24.70
C ARG A 696 -29.01 -14.28 -26.17
N SER A 697 -28.69 -13.02 -26.53
CA SER A 697 -28.40 -12.64 -27.92
C SER A 697 -26.98 -13.02 -28.35
N GLU A 698 -25.98 -12.83 -27.50
CA GLU A 698 -24.58 -13.24 -27.70
C GLU A 698 -24.49 -14.76 -27.92
N ALA A 699 -25.23 -15.55 -27.13
CA ALA A 699 -25.32 -17.01 -27.29
C ALA A 699 -26.02 -17.49 -28.57
N ARG A 700 -26.85 -16.66 -29.21
CA ARG A 700 -27.55 -17.00 -30.47
C ARG A 700 -26.76 -16.71 -31.74
N HIS A 701 -25.83 -15.75 -31.70
CA HIS A 701 -25.11 -15.27 -32.89
C HIS A 701 -23.63 -15.70 -32.94
N GLY A 702 -23.14 -16.38 -31.89
CA GLY A 702 -21.72 -16.71 -31.74
C GLY A 702 -20.93 -15.53 -31.17
N TYR A 703 -20.19 -15.77 -30.09
CA TYR A 703 -19.44 -14.72 -29.42
C TYR A 703 -18.26 -14.24 -30.28
N THR A 704 -18.36 -13.02 -30.83
CA THR A 704 -17.26 -12.30 -31.45
C THR A 704 -16.61 -11.37 -30.41
N PRO A 705 -15.30 -11.52 -30.09
CA PRO A 705 -14.66 -10.70 -29.08
C PRO A 705 -14.49 -9.24 -29.56
N PRO A 706 -14.86 -8.22 -28.75
CA PRO A 706 -14.80 -6.83 -29.18
C PRO A 706 -13.36 -6.34 -29.35
N THR A 707 -13.14 -5.59 -30.43
CA THR A 707 -11.85 -5.09 -30.90
C THR A 707 -11.10 -4.25 -29.87
N ARG A 708 -9.77 -4.18 -30.02
CA ARG A 708 -8.84 -3.54 -29.06
C ARG A 708 -9.15 -2.05 -28.85
N SER A 709 -9.67 -1.37 -29.87
CA SER A 709 -10.10 0.05 -29.81
C SER A 709 -11.26 0.29 -28.85
N ALA A 710 -12.31 -0.55 -28.86
CA ALA A 710 -13.43 -0.46 -27.93
C ALA A 710 -12.98 -0.62 -26.45
N GLN A 711 -11.94 -1.43 -26.22
CA GLN A 711 -11.37 -1.64 -24.89
C GLN A 711 -10.60 -0.41 -24.38
N ILE A 712 -9.98 0.35 -25.28
CA ILE A 712 -9.29 1.61 -24.95
C ILE A 712 -10.31 2.71 -24.63
N ALA A 713 -11.36 2.87 -25.45
CA ALA A 713 -12.42 3.86 -25.23
C ALA A 713 -13.10 3.71 -23.85
N MET A 714 -13.39 2.47 -23.42
CA MET A 714 -13.97 2.19 -22.09
C MET A 714 -13.00 2.40 -20.91
N GLY A 715 -11.70 2.53 -21.18
CA GLY A 715 -10.70 2.98 -20.20
C GLY A 715 -10.67 4.50 -20.08
N VAL A 716 -10.69 5.21 -21.21
CA VAL A 716 -10.71 6.68 -21.27
C VAL A 716 -11.99 7.24 -20.64
N GLY A 717 -13.16 6.67 -20.95
CA GLY A 717 -14.47 7.17 -20.48
C GLY A 717 -14.67 7.24 -18.95
N VAL A 718 -13.86 6.52 -18.18
CA VAL A 718 -13.89 6.56 -16.70
C VAL A 718 -12.79 7.47 -16.12
N VAL A 719 -11.77 7.82 -16.92
CA VAL A 719 -10.80 8.88 -16.60
C VAL A 719 -11.36 10.26 -16.95
N THR A 720 -12.22 10.37 -17.97
CA THR A 720 -12.87 11.64 -18.34
C THR A 720 -13.87 12.13 -17.29
N LEU A 721 -14.61 11.26 -16.62
CA LEU A 721 -15.60 11.69 -15.61
C LEU A 721 -15.00 12.48 -14.42
N PRO A 722 -13.88 12.07 -13.79
CA PRO A 722 -13.17 12.92 -12.83
C PRO A 722 -12.38 14.07 -13.50
N ALA A 723 -11.98 13.94 -14.76
CA ALA A 723 -11.25 15.00 -15.48
C ALA A 723 -12.14 16.14 -16.01
N VAL A 724 -13.46 15.95 -16.14
CA VAL A 724 -14.40 17.00 -16.60
C VAL A 724 -14.48 18.20 -15.66
N VAL A 725 -13.99 18.07 -14.42
CA VAL A 725 -13.79 19.18 -13.48
C VAL A 725 -12.60 20.09 -13.90
N LEU A 726 -11.68 19.61 -14.76
CA LEU A 726 -10.38 20.26 -14.98
C LEU A 726 -9.72 19.89 -16.33
N THR A 727 -10.26 20.41 -17.46
CA THR A 727 -9.68 20.21 -18.80
C THR A 727 -9.51 21.49 -19.63
N MET A 728 -8.25 21.82 -19.96
CA MET A 728 -7.92 22.35 -21.29
C MET A 728 -7.92 21.20 -22.30
N THR A 729 -8.22 21.50 -23.57
CA THR A 729 -8.30 20.52 -24.66
C THR A 729 -7.03 20.47 -25.52
N LEU A 730 -6.73 19.29 -26.08
CA LEU A 730 -5.67 19.08 -27.07
C LEU A 730 -6.20 18.28 -28.26
N PRO A 731 -5.76 18.57 -29.50
CA PRO A 731 -6.26 17.90 -30.70
C PRO A 731 -5.68 16.49 -30.87
N VAL A 732 -6.45 15.64 -31.56
CA VAL A 732 -6.06 14.27 -31.97
C VAL A 732 -6.01 14.23 -33.48
N VAL A 733 -4.97 13.60 -34.05
CA VAL A 733 -4.88 13.31 -35.49
C VAL A 733 -5.07 11.82 -35.71
N THR A 734 -5.88 11.47 -36.70
CA THR A 734 -6.13 10.11 -37.20
C THR A 734 -5.48 9.92 -38.57
N VAL A 735 -4.85 8.76 -38.77
CA VAL A 735 -4.28 8.32 -40.05
C VAL A 735 -4.72 6.88 -40.31
N ASP A 736 -5.18 6.60 -41.54
CA ASP A 736 -5.55 5.25 -41.99
C ASP A 736 -4.46 4.67 -42.89
N GLU A 737 -3.93 3.50 -42.52
CA GLU A 737 -3.06 2.68 -43.37
C GLU A 737 -3.76 1.34 -43.64
N GLY A 738 -4.55 1.31 -44.73
CA GLY A 738 -5.36 0.15 -45.09
C GLY A 738 -6.40 -0.19 -44.02
N VAL A 739 -6.45 -1.46 -43.59
CA VAL A 739 -7.48 -1.96 -42.63
C VAL A 739 -7.14 -1.61 -41.17
N ARG A 740 -6.32 -0.57 -40.91
CA ARG A 740 -5.94 -0.12 -39.56
C ARG A 740 -5.84 1.40 -39.46
N THR A 741 -6.85 1.99 -38.83
CA THR A 741 -6.83 3.37 -38.34
C THR A 741 -5.95 3.48 -37.09
N TRP A 742 -5.07 4.47 -37.05
CA TRP A 742 -4.30 4.85 -35.88
C TRP A 742 -4.64 6.29 -35.47
N SER A 743 -4.78 6.54 -34.17
CA SER A 743 -4.98 7.88 -33.62
C SER A 743 -3.88 8.23 -32.63
N ARG A 744 -3.41 9.47 -32.67
CA ARG A 744 -2.35 9.98 -31.78
C ARG A 744 -2.65 11.42 -31.36
N VAL A 745 -2.49 11.70 -30.08
CA VAL A 745 -2.40 13.09 -29.58
C VAL A 745 -1.04 13.64 -30.02
N VAL A 746 -1.04 14.79 -30.70
CA VAL A 746 0.19 15.40 -31.24
C VAL A 746 0.33 16.79 -30.66
N LEU A 747 1.52 17.12 -30.12
CA LEU A 747 1.81 18.45 -29.62
C LEU A 747 2.19 19.38 -30.79
N PRO A 748 1.72 20.64 -30.82
CA PRO A 748 2.06 21.60 -31.86
C PRO A 748 3.58 21.70 -32.08
N GLY A 749 4.02 21.66 -33.34
CA GLY A 749 5.43 21.75 -33.74
C GLY A 749 6.23 20.42 -33.71
N SER A 750 5.66 19.31 -33.28
CA SER A 750 6.36 18.01 -33.28
C SER A 750 6.35 17.32 -34.66
N ARG A 751 7.52 16.83 -35.11
CA ARG A 751 7.64 15.96 -36.30
C ARG A 751 7.22 14.53 -35.96
N VAL A 752 6.60 13.84 -36.92
CA VAL A 752 6.27 12.42 -36.85
C VAL A 752 6.94 11.70 -38.03
N THR A 753 7.70 10.65 -37.74
CA THR A 753 8.16 9.64 -38.71
C THR A 753 7.41 8.34 -38.48
N LEU A 754 7.20 7.58 -39.57
CA LEU A 754 6.63 6.23 -39.55
C LEU A 754 7.72 5.27 -40.06
N GLU A 755 7.94 4.19 -39.32
CA GLU A 755 8.89 3.12 -39.64
C GLU A 755 8.19 1.77 -39.44
N HIS A 756 8.46 0.81 -40.32
CA HIS A 756 7.77 -0.48 -40.33
C HIS A 756 8.81 -1.61 -40.49
N VAL A 757 9.00 -2.42 -39.44
CA VAL A 757 10.14 -3.36 -39.31
C VAL A 757 9.70 -4.71 -38.71
N HIS A 758 10.41 -5.79 -39.06
CA HIS A 758 10.14 -7.15 -38.60
C HIS A 758 11.44 -7.87 -38.12
N SER A 759 11.76 -7.74 -36.82
CA SER A 759 12.59 -8.65 -35.97
C SER A 759 14.00 -9.08 -36.45
N VAL A 760 15.10 -8.97 -35.68
CA VAL A 760 15.39 -9.36 -34.26
C VAL A 760 16.58 -8.55 -33.68
N GLU A 761 16.72 -8.48 -32.35
CA GLU A 761 17.75 -7.73 -31.58
C GLU A 761 19.24 -8.02 -31.90
N GLN A 762 20.08 -6.98 -31.89
CA GLN A 762 21.23 -6.85 -30.93
C GLN A 762 21.81 -5.42 -30.86
N THR A 763 22.48 -5.06 -29.75
CA THR A 763 22.93 -3.69 -29.43
C THR A 763 24.44 -3.56 -29.20
N ARG A 764 25.02 -2.39 -29.54
CA ARG A 764 26.13 -1.74 -28.81
C ARG A 764 26.31 -0.25 -29.16
N VAL A 765 27.30 0.40 -28.56
CA VAL A 765 27.32 1.84 -28.18
C VAL A 765 28.70 2.47 -28.48
N GLU A 766 28.81 3.80 -28.26
CA GLU A 766 30.01 4.66 -28.10
C GLU A 766 30.30 5.56 -29.34
N ASP A 767 30.52 6.88 -29.25
CA ASP A 767 30.59 7.85 -28.10
C ASP A 767 30.46 9.32 -28.65
N ARG A 768 30.55 10.50 -27.98
CA ARG A 768 30.90 10.95 -26.60
C ARG A 768 30.42 12.41 -26.32
N PHE A 769 30.21 12.78 -25.04
CA PHE A 769 30.13 14.15 -24.46
C PHE A 769 28.97 15.10 -24.87
N GLN A 770 28.47 16.07 -24.07
CA GLN A 770 28.70 16.44 -22.65
C GLN A 770 27.39 16.95 -21.97
N VAL A 771 27.43 17.44 -20.72
CA VAL A 771 26.25 17.56 -19.81
C VAL A 771 25.66 18.98 -19.68
N GLY A 772 24.32 19.09 -19.62
CA GLY A 772 23.55 20.28 -19.24
C GLY A 772 22.15 19.91 -18.67
N TRP A 773 21.52 20.79 -17.88
CA TRP A 773 20.29 20.47 -17.10
C TRP A 773 18.98 21.06 -17.67
N ARG A 774 17.96 20.22 -17.96
CA ARG A 774 16.58 20.26 -17.38
C ARG A 774 15.56 19.35 -18.11
N ALA A 775 14.52 18.98 -17.36
CA ALA A 775 13.15 18.58 -17.76
C ALA A 775 12.89 17.29 -18.59
N ASP A 776 12.17 16.37 -17.92
CA ASP A 776 10.99 15.62 -18.38
C ASP A 776 11.04 14.43 -19.38
N LEU A 777 10.04 13.54 -19.14
CA LEU A 777 9.46 12.48 -19.98
C LEU A 777 10.22 11.15 -20.27
N ILE A 778 9.60 10.07 -19.75
CA ILE A 778 9.29 8.80 -20.44
C ILE A 778 10.42 7.73 -20.62
N HIS A 779 10.46 6.85 -19.60
CA HIS A 779 10.29 5.37 -19.69
C HIS A 779 11.44 4.39 -20.02
N GLN A 780 11.15 3.13 -19.62
CA GLN A 780 11.69 1.83 -20.04
C GLN A 780 13.17 1.49 -19.77
N ARG A 781 13.36 0.87 -18.59
CA ARG A 781 14.11 -0.39 -18.36
C ARG A 781 15.05 -0.86 -19.50
N THR A 782 16.34 -0.59 -19.37
CA THR A 782 17.38 -1.52 -19.85
C THR A 782 17.79 -2.44 -18.69
N VAL A 783 18.10 -3.71 -18.96
CA VAL A 783 18.71 -4.64 -18.00
C VAL A 783 20.14 -4.94 -18.45
N SER A 784 21.09 -4.89 -17.50
CA SER A 784 22.50 -5.35 -17.58
C SER A 784 23.41 -4.82 -18.69
N ARG A 785 24.55 -4.25 -18.27
CA ARG A 785 25.81 -4.26 -19.06
C ARG A 785 26.26 -5.71 -19.27
N SER A 786 26.92 -6.06 -20.39
CA SER A 786 28.38 -5.99 -20.46
C SER A 786 28.96 -5.68 -21.85
N LEU A 787 30.19 -5.16 -21.86
CA LEU A 787 31.17 -5.18 -22.97
C LEU A 787 32.07 -6.44 -22.80
N GLY A 788 32.86 -6.90 -23.76
CA GLY A 788 33.12 -6.44 -25.14
C GLY A 788 34.18 -7.35 -25.81
N ALA A 789 34.18 -7.43 -27.14
CA ALA A 789 35.17 -8.06 -28.03
C ALA A 789 34.70 -7.85 -29.50
N GLY A 790 35.53 -8.02 -30.53
CA GLY A 790 35.10 -7.81 -31.92
C GLY A 790 35.94 -8.46 -33.02
N LEU A 791 35.34 -8.47 -34.22
CA LEU A 791 35.86 -8.84 -35.55
C LEU A 791 36.29 -10.31 -35.76
N PRO A 792 36.04 -10.85 -36.97
CA PRO A 792 37.13 -10.94 -37.96
C PRO A 792 36.74 -10.41 -39.36
N ALA A 793 37.67 -10.48 -40.33
CA ALA A 793 37.69 -9.67 -41.55
C ALA A 793 37.27 -10.41 -42.86
N ASP A 794 36.53 -11.52 -42.73
CA ASP A 794 36.43 -12.58 -43.76
C ASP A 794 35.01 -12.89 -44.27
N ALA A 795 34.01 -12.05 -43.98
CA ALA A 795 32.65 -12.20 -44.53
C ALA A 795 32.56 -11.82 -46.03
N ARG A 796 31.92 -12.67 -46.85
CA ARG A 796 31.71 -12.46 -48.31
C ARG A 796 30.23 -12.59 -48.69
N ALA A 797 29.84 -11.90 -49.76
CA ALA A 797 28.47 -11.84 -50.27
C ALA A 797 28.20 -12.79 -51.45
N ARG A 798 26.92 -13.13 -51.68
CA ARG A 798 26.40 -13.75 -52.91
C ARG A 798 24.92 -13.37 -53.12
N ASP A 799 24.44 -13.57 -54.35
CA ASP A 799 23.02 -13.58 -54.73
C ASP A 799 22.20 -12.34 -54.29
N GLY A 800 22.76 -11.14 -54.52
CA GLY A 800 22.12 -9.86 -54.21
C GLY A 800 22.00 -9.55 -52.71
N VAL A 801 22.61 -10.37 -51.84
CA VAL A 801 22.58 -10.22 -50.39
C VAL A 801 23.97 -9.90 -49.86
N LEU A 802 24.12 -8.70 -49.28
CA LEU A 802 25.24 -8.37 -48.40
C LEU A 802 24.92 -8.87 -46.99
N THR A 803 25.49 -10.01 -46.63
CA THR A 803 25.41 -10.61 -45.29
C THR A 803 26.72 -10.41 -44.54
N THR A 804 26.67 -9.70 -43.42
CA THR A 804 27.76 -9.67 -42.43
C THR A 804 27.39 -10.56 -41.24
N ARG A 805 28.37 -11.29 -40.69
CA ARG A 805 28.19 -12.07 -39.44
C ARG A 805 28.14 -11.09 -38.26
N GLY A 806 26.94 -10.58 -37.97
CA GLY A 806 26.72 -9.58 -36.93
C GLY A 806 25.23 -9.40 -36.57
N THR A 807 24.48 -8.65 -37.38
CA THR A 807 23.20 -8.02 -36.94
C THR A 807 22.01 -8.11 -37.92
N GLY A 808 22.15 -8.66 -39.13
CA GLY A 808 21.03 -9.26 -39.87
C GLY A 808 19.98 -8.39 -40.62
N GLU A 809 19.80 -7.10 -40.32
CA GLU A 809 18.68 -6.28 -40.88
C GLU A 809 19.06 -5.29 -42.02
N ARG A 810 18.05 -4.68 -42.69
CA ARG A 810 18.18 -3.79 -43.88
C ARG A 810 17.08 -2.71 -43.92
N PHE A 811 17.37 -1.46 -44.33
CA PHE A 811 16.38 -0.36 -44.41
C PHE A 811 16.57 0.61 -45.59
N THR A 812 15.49 1.35 -45.90
CA THR A 812 15.40 2.47 -46.87
C THR A 812 14.32 3.46 -46.36
N ALA A 813 14.41 4.77 -46.63
CA ALA A 813 13.49 5.78 -46.08
C ALA A 813 13.08 6.87 -47.09
N ILE A 814 11.90 7.47 -46.91
CA ILE A 814 11.30 8.54 -47.75
C ILE A 814 10.62 9.59 -46.85
N PRO A 815 10.83 10.92 -47.04
CA PRO A 815 10.21 11.97 -46.24
C PRO A 815 8.92 12.57 -46.86
N MET A 816 8.04 13.12 -46.01
CA MET A 816 6.89 13.95 -46.42
C MET A 816 6.78 15.21 -45.52
N ARG A 817 5.99 16.20 -45.95
CA ARG A 817 5.76 17.47 -45.24
C ARG A 817 4.36 17.99 -45.54
N PHE A 818 3.70 18.61 -44.56
CA PHE A 818 2.35 19.15 -44.66
C PHE A 818 2.33 20.63 -44.25
N ASP A 819 1.39 21.40 -44.78
CA ASP A 819 1.19 22.84 -44.51
C ASP A 819 -0.25 23.13 -44.04
N ALA A 820 -0.47 24.27 -43.39
CA ALA A 820 -1.51 24.43 -42.38
C ALA A 820 -2.95 24.66 -42.88
N ASN A 821 -3.14 25.09 -44.14
CA ASN A 821 -4.40 25.72 -44.59
C ASN A 821 -4.98 25.14 -45.90
N SER A 822 -4.69 23.89 -46.29
CA SER A 822 -5.23 23.28 -47.51
C SER A 822 -5.53 21.79 -47.36
N ALA A 823 -6.53 21.29 -48.09
CA ALA A 823 -6.87 19.87 -48.14
C ALA A 823 -5.71 19.04 -48.73
N ALA A 824 -5.54 17.81 -48.25
CA ALA A 824 -4.37 16.99 -48.58
C ALA A 824 -4.35 16.53 -50.05
N THR A 825 -3.42 17.09 -50.83
CA THR A 825 -3.06 16.61 -52.17
C THR A 825 -1.67 15.99 -52.15
N ILE A 826 -1.56 14.76 -52.66
CA ILE A 826 -0.27 14.10 -52.94
C ILE A 826 -0.01 14.23 -54.43
N GLN A 827 0.80 15.21 -54.82
CA GLN A 827 1.36 15.26 -56.18
C GLN A 827 2.58 14.35 -56.27
N PHE A 828 2.49 13.30 -57.08
CA PHE A 828 3.65 12.80 -57.82
C PHE A 828 3.75 13.61 -59.12
N GLY A 829 4.98 13.91 -59.55
CA GLY A 829 5.20 14.75 -60.73
C GLY A 829 5.00 13.99 -62.04
N GLY A 830 3.81 14.10 -62.63
CA GLY A 830 3.49 13.59 -63.97
C GLY A 830 2.14 12.87 -64.02
N ASP A 831 1.30 13.24 -65.00
CA ASP A 831 -0.04 12.68 -65.19
C ASP A 831 0.00 11.44 -66.11
N GLU A 832 -0.14 10.21 -65.58
CA GLU A 832 -0.75 9.04 -66.25
C GLU A 832 -0.84 7.77 -65.33
N PRO A 833 -1.71 6.78 -65.63
CA PRO A 833 -1.91 5.56 -64.84
C PRO A 833 -1.04 4.35 -65.27
N VAL A 834 -1.02 3.31 -64.43
CA VAL A 834 0.19 2.49 -64.17
C VAL A 834 -0.21 0.98 -64.01
N GLU A 835 -0.07 0.13 -65.07
CA GLU A 835 -0.43 -1.34 -65.18
C GLU A 835 0.74 -2.42 -65.34
N PHE A 836 0.73 -3.60 -64.64
CA PHE A 836 1.87 -4.49 -64.14
C PHE A 836 2.50 -5.41 -65.20
N ALA A 837 3.84 -5.45 -65.30
CA ALA A 837 4.57 -6.37 -66.18
C ALA A 837 5.93 -6.84 -65.59
N PRO A 838 6.34 -8.12 -65.79
CA PRO A 838 7.61 -8.63 -65.28
C PRO A 838 8.81 -8.28 -66.17
N ALA A 839 9.87 -7.75 -65.55
CA ALA A 839 11.20 -7.66 -66.15
C ALA A 839 12.01 -8.93 -65.86
N GLU A 840 12.55 -9.56 -66.89
CA GLU A 840 13.39 -10.76 -66.77
C GLU A 840 14.83 -10.44 -66.31
N GLY A 841 15.57 -11.47 -65.90
CA GLY A 841 17.04 -11.41 -65.75
C GLY A 841 17.58 -10.89 -64.41
N SER A 842 16.78 -10.25 -63.56
CA SER A 842 17.14 -10.00 -62.16
C SER A 842 15.94 -10.10 -61.22
N GLY A 843 16.17 -10.41 -59.94
CA GLY A 843 15.13 -10.68 -58.94
C GLY A 843 14.31 -9.46 -58.46
N ARG A 844 14.08 -8.49 -59.33
CA ARG A 844 13.20 -7.32 -59.11
C ARG A 844 12.40 -7.02 -60.36
N VAL A 845 11.16 -7.50 -60.37
CA VAL A 845 10.10 -7.03 -61.27
C VAL A 845 9.65 -5.62 -60.84
N GLU A 846 9.40 -4.74 -61.81
CA GLU A 846 8.90 -3.39 -61.58
C GLU A 846 7.39 -3.37 -61.24
N LEU A 847 6.82 -2.20 -60.97
CA LEU A 847 5.49 -2.01 -60.38
C LEU A 847 4.34 -2.23 -61.39
N ARG A 848 3.11 -1.90 -60.94
CA ARG A 848 1.89 -1.46 -61.65
C ARG A 848 0.52 -2.13 -61.22
N VAL A 849 -0.37 -2.77 -62.06
CA VAL A 849 -1.75 -3.37 -61.74
C VAL A 849 -2.22 -4.58 -62.65
N ASN A 850 -3.04 -5.60 -62.22
CA ASN A 850 -4.29 -6.25 -62.85
C ASN A 850 -4.78 -7.68 -62.31
N ARG A 851 -5.97 -8.24 -62.72
CA ARG A 851 -6.76 -9.41 -62.16
C ARG A 851 -6.91 -10.69 -63.05
N LEU A 852 -7.20 -11.89 -62.46
CA LEU A 852 -8.37 -12.78 -62.80
C LEU A 852 -8.61 -14.01 -61.84
N TRP A 853 -9.50 -14.96 -62.19
CA TRP A 853 -10.17 -15.98 -61.34
C TRP A 853 -10.05 -17.43 -61.90
N GLU A 854 -10.59 -18.43 -61.19
CA GLU A 854 -10.88 -19.84 -61.61
C GLU A 854 -9.70 -20.85 -61.77
N ARG A 855 -9.83 -22.19 -61.67
CA ARG A 855 -10.67 -23.09 -60.80
C ARG A 855 -10.22 -24.60 -60.94
N PHE A 856 -10.52 -25.41 -59.91
CA PHE A 856 -10.57 -26.91 -59.87
C PHE A 856 -9.30 -27.82 -59.86
N TRP A 857 -9.49 -28.94 -59.13
CA TRP A 857 -8.81 -30.25 -59.00
C TRP A 857 -8.13 -30.82 -60.28
N PRO A 858 -7.17 -31.79 -60.22
CA PRO A 858 -6.91 -32.81 -59.17
C PRO A 858 -5.50 -32.75 -58.53
N TRP A 859 -5.12 -33.58 -57.54
CA TRP A 859 -5.64 -34.88 -57.07
C TRP A 859 -5.94 -34.88 -55.56
#